data_AF-A0A061GKE4-F1
#
_entry.id   AF-A0A061GKE4-F1
#
_cell.length_a   1.000
_cell.length_b   1.000
_cell.length_c   1.000
_cell.angle_alpha   90.00
_cell.angle_beta   90.00
_cell.angle_gamma   90.00
#
_symmetry.space_group_name_H-M   'P 1'
#
loop_
_entity.id
_entity.type
_entity.pdbx_description
1 polymer ?
#
loop_
_entity_poly.entity_id
_entity_poly.type
_entity_poly.pdbx_seq_one_letter_code
_entity_poly.pdbx_strand_id
1 'polypeptide(L)'
;MASQTIFILLVIFLSSQLWHFSEAQTWVKAGYWYANGEFPIQDIDSALFTHLSCAFAEVNPSTYQLFIPSASEQYFSNFTSIVKRKNPSVKALLSVWNGISATGKSITGEKVNDSVLSSMISESSKRKSFVDSSIKTARRYGFHGIDLFWLWPNSTDLANIGVLLDEWRAAINSEPRKPSESQLILTIAVRYLPEIEMVSYPIDSMSRNVDWAHVVAYDYHLPSRENFTGVHAALYNPSSHANTDFGIREWLNKGFPPSKLVLGLPYHGWAWKLVSPQDNAVGAHASGPAITIDGSMGYKSIKSYIRDYGYGATSVYNATYVVNLFTSPTIWINFDGIETVKTKIAYAKEKRLIGYNAFQLSNDDNWALSRAAQEGELQENKQRLLLKIILPVSLVVVLAAAILYYLRRRMVKSEEEMVLRGIPGLRISTSAAENFASDAPHLQVFRFANIKGATNNFSSANKLGEGGFGPVYKGKLPRGQEIAVKRLSASSSQGLEEFQNEVTLTARLQHVNLVRVLGYCTEKEEKMLIYEYMPNKSLDLYLFDPIRRSRLDWKKRVHIIEGVTQGLLYLQEYANITVIHRDLKASNILLDDEMNPKISDFGMARLFRKDAYEANTSRIVGTYGYVPPEYVTKGTYSMKYDVYSFGVLLLQIISGKRNTCYYGPHENLNLLEFAYDLWNDERGTEFIDPSLDDSSSPCKIMRCMQIALLCVQENPGDRPSMLEVFTMLKNDSMPTTSPRRPAFSVKADKNTGSTSTSKQEIYSFNDPQISELEPR
;
A
#
# COMPACT_ATOMS: atom_id res chain seq x y z
N MET A 1 57.87 -15.65 13.66
CA MET A 1 57.85 -14.41 12.85
C MET A 1 56.67 -14.35 11.88
N ALA A 2 56.37 -15.39 11.08
CA ALA A 2 55.25 -15.36 10.11
C ALA A 2 53.85 -15.08 10.70
N SER A 3 53.55 -15.52 11.93
CA SER A 3 52.24 -15.30 12.58
C SER A 3 51.97 -13.83 12.96
N GLN A 4 53.00 -13.06 13.30
CA GLN A 4 52.83 -11.64 13.64
C GLN A 4 52.66 -10.79 12.39
N THR A 5 53.33 -11.14 11.30
CA THR A 5 53.19 -10.45 10.01
C THR A 5 51.80 -10.62 9.43
N ILE A 6 51.19 -11.82 9.56
CA ILE A 6 49.82 -12.08 9.11
C ILE A 6 48.80 -11.31 9.94
N PHE A 7 48.99 -11.21 11.27
CA PHE A 7 48.09 -10.46 12.14
C PHE A 7 48.13 -8.95 11.84
N ILE A 8 49.32 -8.40 11.62
CA ILE A 8 49.50 -6.98 11.26
C ILE A 8 48.90 -6.69 9.88
N LEU A 9 49.09 -7.57 8.89
CA LEU A 9 48.45 -7.44 7.58
C LEU A 9 46.92 -7.53 7.67
N LEU A 10 46.37 -8.39 8.53
CA LEU A 10 44.93 -8.51 8.74
C LEU A 10 44.35 -7.24 9.39
N VAL A 11 45.06 -6.66 10.36
CA VAL A 11 44.66 -5.42 11.04
C VAL A 11 44.74 -4.21 10.11
N ILE A 12 45.76 -4.13 9.25
CA ILE A 12 45.86 -3.07 8.22
C ILE A 12 44.78 -3.23 7.15
N PHE A 13 44.47 -4.47 6.75
CA PHE A 13 43.41 -4.75 5.78
C PHE A 13 42.02 -4.43 6.36
N LEU A 14 41.77 -4.76 7.63
CA LEU A 14 40.54 -4.42 8.35
C LEU A 14 40.42 -2.92 8.65
N SER A 15 41.52 -2.24 9.00
CA SER A 15 41.52 -0.79 9.25
C SER A 15 41.35 0.03 7.97
N SER A 16 41.89 -0.44 6.84
CA SER A 16 41.65 0.18 5.52
C SER A 16 40.18 0.07 5.06
N GLN A 17 39.45 -0.95 5.50
CA GLN A 17 37.99 -1.05 5.28
C GLN A 17 37.17 -0.21 6.25
N LEU A 18 37.70 0.12 7.43
CA LEU A 18 37.07 1.00 8.41
C LEU A 18 37.29 2.50 8.12
N TRP A 19 38.27 2.86 7.29
CA TRP A 19 38.59 4.25 6.93
C TRP A 19 37.96 4.74 5.62
N HIS A 20 37.16 3.90 4.95
CA HIS A 20 36.26 4.33 3.87
C HIS A 20 34.80 4.35 4.33
N PHE A 21 34.52 5.01 5.46
CA PHE A 21 33.24 5.70 5.61
C PHE A 21 33.34 7.07 4.93
N SER A 22 33.44 7.06 3.59
CA SER A 22 32.96 8.20 2.81
C SER A 22 31.47 8.30 3.11
N GLU A 23 30.97 9.47 3.47
CA GLU A 23 29.53 9.74 3.55
C GLU A 23 28.87 9.12 2.32
N ALA A 24 28.07 8.08 2.52
CA ALA A 24 27.30 7.50 1.43
C ALA A 24 26.31 8.60 1.01
N GLN A 25 26.48 9.12 -0.19
CA GLN A 25 25.60 10.14 -0.74
C GLN A 25 24.15 9.62 -0.62
N THR A 26 23.33 10.32 0.16
CA THR A 26 21.95 9.89 0.46
C THR A 26 21.14 9.91 -0.82
N TRP A 27 20.55 8.78 -1.18
CA TRP A 27 19.67 8.62 -2.34
C TRP A 27 18.55 9.66 -2.34
N VAL A 28 18.41 10.43 -3.43
CA VAL A 28 17.42 11.50 -3.54
C VAL A 28 16.03 10.91 -3.72
N LYS A 29 15.17 11.18 -2.75
CA LYS A 29 13.72 10.94 -2.78
C LYS A 29 13.04 12.29 -2.79
N ALA A 30 12.68 12.76 -3.97
CA ALA A 30 12.07 14.06 -4.19
C ALA A 30 10.58 13.93 -4.56
N GLY A 31 9.80 14.97 -4.27
CA GLY A 31 8.40 15.03 -4.67
C GLY A 31 7.88 16.46 -4.74
N TYR A 32 6.96 16.70 -5.68
CA TYR A 32 6.31 18.00 -5.88
C TYR A 32 5.01 18.12 -5.09
N TRP A 33 4.86 19.26 -4.41
CA TRP A 33 3.60 19.71 -3.85
C TRP A 33 3.21 21.06 -4.45
N TYR A 34 1.98 21.15 -4.94
CA TYR A 34 1.48 22.34 -5.63
C TYR A 34 0.68 23.24 -4.69
N ALA A 35 1.12 24.50 -4.56
CA ALA A 35 0.65 25.46 -3.57
C ALA A 35 -0.83 25.84 -3.70
N ASN A 36 -1.39 25.73 -4.91
CA ASN A 36 -2.79 26.05 -5.15
C ASN A 36 -3.65 24.80 -5.33
N GLY A 37 -3.13 23.62 -4.97
CA GLY A 37 -3.90 22.38 -4.97
C GLY A 37 -4.75 22.23 -3.71
N GLU A 38 -5.82 21.44 -3.80
CA GLU A 38 -6.70 21.11 -2.66
C GLU A 38 -6.04 20.22 -1.59
N PHE A 39 -4.76 19.89 -1.73
CA PHE A 39 -4.06 18.93 -0.86
C PHE A 39 -3.29 19.66 0.27
N PRO A 40 -3.68 19.52 1.55
CA PRO A 40 -3.07 20.27 2.65
C PRO A 40 -1.58 19.92 2.88
N ILE A 41 -0.76 20.92 3.22
CA ILE A 41 0.67 20.72 3.53
C ILE A 41 0.84 19.78 4.74
N GLN A 42 -0.08 19.88 5.71
CA GLN A 42 -0.05 19.06 6.94
C GLN A 42 -0.20 17.57 6.65
N ASP A 43 -0.84 17.21 5.54
CA ASP A 43 -1.10 15.84 5.18
C ASP A 43 0.10 15.18 4.51
N ILE A 44 1.06 15.96 3.99
CA ILE A 44 2.30 15.45 3.40
C ILE A 44 3.01 14.53 4.41
N ASP A 45 3.28 13.29 4.00
CA ASP A 45 4.10 12.35 4.75
C ASP A 45 5.58 12.57 4.39
N SER A 46 6.18 13.61 4.95
CA SER A 46 7.56 13.99 4.66
C SER A 46 8.60 12.96 5.14
N ALA A 47 8.21 11.96 5.93
CA ALA A 47 9.11 10.87 6.33
C ALA A 47 9.52 9.97 5.14
N LEU A 48 8.71 9.97 4.07
CA LEU A 48 8.99 9.20 2.85
C LEU A 48 9.99 9.91 1.92
N PHE A 49 10.34 11.17 2.19
CA PHE A 49 11.10 12.02 1.27
C PHE A 49 12.35 12.60 1.92
N THR A 50 13.37 12.82 1.10
CA THR A 50 14.58 13.57 1.47
C THR A 50 14.47 15.03 1.06
N HIS A 51 13.78 15.29 -0.05
CA HIS A 51 13.61 16.60 -0.66
C HIS A 51 12.14 16.80 -1.03
N LEU A 52 11.60 17.99 -0.82
CA LEU A 52 10.22 18.33 -1.18
C LEU A 52 10.19 19.70 -1.86
N SER A 53 9.63 19.77 -3.06
CA SER A 53 9.53 21.00 -3.84
C SER A 53 8.16 21.65 -3.65
N CYS A 54 8.14 22.91 -3.24
CA CYS A 54 6.95 23.75 -3.20
C CYS A 54 6.82 24.49 -4.54
N ALA A 55 5.76 24.17 -5.29
CA ALA A 55 5.55 24.60 -6.67
C ALA A 55 4.30 25.50 -6.80
N PHE A 56 4.28 26.57 -7.60
CA PHE A 56 5.41 27.24 -8.25
C PHE A 56 5.44 28.72 -7.89
N ALA A 57 6.65 29.26 -7.71
CA ALA A 57 6.87 30.70 -7.73
C ALA A 57 6.95 31.21 -9.18
N GLU A 58 6.66 32.49 -9.38
CA GLU A 58 6.52 33.11 -10.71
C GLU A 58 7.62 34.16 -10.97
N VAL A 59 7.85 34.47 -12.26
CA VAL A 59 8.81 35.50 -12.68
C VAL A 59 8.05 36.70 -13.21
N ASN A 60 8.34 37.88 -12.67
CA ASN A 60 7.70 39.11 -13.12
C ASN A 60 8.19 39.47 -14.54
N PRO A 61 7.30 39.66 -15.53
CA PRO A 61 7.69 39.87 -16.93
C PRO A 61 8.40 41.21 -17.18
N SER A 62 8.25 42.19 -16.28
CA SER A 62 8.83 43.52 -16.43
C SER A 62 10.16 43.67 -15.69
N THR A 63 10.25 43.11 -14.48
CA THR A 63 11.45 43.24 -13.63
C THR A 63 12.36 42.02 -13.67
N TYR A 64 11.85 40.88 -14.18
CA TYR A 64 12.50 39.57 -14.18
C TYR A 64 12.87 39.08 -12.78
N GLN A 65 12.23 39.62 -11.74
CA GLN A 65 12.41 39.15 -10.37
C GLN A 65 11.45 38.00 -10.07
N LEU A 66 11.93 37.03 -9.29
CA LEU A 66 11.09 35.99 -8.72
C LEU A 66 10.14 36.61 -7.69
N PHE A 67 8.86 36.24 -7.75
CA PHE A 67 7.87 36.60 -6.76
C PHE A 67 6.93 35.43 -6.45
N ILE A 68 6.25 35.51 -5.31
CA ILE A 68 5.23 34.55 -4.90
C ILE A 68 3.89 35.27 -4.98
N PRO A 69 2.90 34.75 -5.73
CA PRO A 69 1.57 35.34 -5.78
C PRO A 69 0.96 35.43 -4.38
N SER A 70 0.37 36.58 -4.02
CA SER A 70 -0.18 36.82 -2.68
C SER A 70 -1.21 35.77 -2.25
N ALA A 71 -1.99 35.23 -3.20
CA ALA A 71 -2.96 34.15 -2.94
C ALA A 71 -2.30 32.85 -2.43
N SER A 72 -1.01 32.65 -2.72
CA SER A 72 -0.26 31.45 -2.35
C SER A 72 0.83 31.70 -1.28
N GLU A 73 1.05 32.95 -0.88
CA GLU A 73 2.16 33.35 0.01
C GLU A 73 2.13 32.62 1.37
N GLN A 74 0.93 32.35 1.89
CA GLN A 74 0.77 31.60 3.14
C GLN A 74 1.30 30.17 3.03
N TYR A 75 1.18 29.54 1.86
CA TYR A 75 1.67 28.19 1.66
C TYR A 75 3.19 28.16 1.62
N PHE A 76 3.81 29.04 0.84
CA PHE A 76 5.27 29.11 0.74
C PHE A 76 5.94 29.51 2.07
N SER A 77 5.32 30.40 2.85
CA SER A 77 5.86 30.80 4.16
C SER A 77 5.80 29.69 5.22
N ASN A 78 4.79 28.84 5.16
CA ASN A 78 4.62 27.75 6.13
C ASN A 78 5.19 26.40 5.66
N PHE A 79 5.47 26.25 4.36
CA PHE A 79 5.83 24.95 3.77
C PHE A 79 6.97 24.26 4.51
N THR A 80 8.12 24.92 4.61
CA THR A 80 9.32 24.34 5.23
C THR A 80 9.09 23.96 6.69
N SER A 81 8.41 24.83 7.45
CA SER A 81 8.20 24.60 8.88
C SER A 81 7.24 23.43 9.13
N ILE A 82 6.21 23.26 8.29
CA ILE A 82 5.24 22.17 8.40
C ILE A 82 5.87 20.83 8.01
N VAL A 83 6.52 20.74 6.85
CA VAL A 83 7.09 19.45 6.39
C VAL A 83 8.19 18.94 7.33
N LYS A 84 8.92 19.84 7.99
CA LYS A 84 9.92 19.47 8.99
C LYS A 84 9.36 18.92 10.30
N ARG A 85 8.07 19.11 10.60
CA ARG A 85 7.46 18.56 11.82
C ARG A 85 7.47 17.03 11.83
N LYS A 86 7.18 16.41 10.67
CA LYS A 86 7.20 14.94 10.52
C LYS A 86 8.59 14.40 10.16
N ASN A 87 9.41 15.19 9.46
CA ASN A 87 10.79 14.81 9.13
C ASN A 87 11.74 16.02 9.27
N PRO A 88 12.41 16.18 10.42
CA PRO A 88 13.32 17.30 10.66
C PRO A 88 14.49 17.40 9.66
N SER A 89 14.85 16.30 9.00
CA SER A 89 15.96 16.22 8.06
C SER A 89 15.58 16.58 6.62
N VAL A 90 14.29 16.69 6.30
CA VAL A 90 13.83 16.98 4.93
C VAL A 90 14.30 18.36 4.46
N LYS A 91 14.72 18.43 3.19
CA LYS A 91 15.12 19.67 2.53
C LYS A 91 13.99 20.18 1.65
N ALA A 92 13.46 21.35 1.99
CA ALA A 92 12.45 22.02 1.17
C ALA A 92 13.11 22.81 0.03
N LEU A 93 12.60 22.69 -1.19
CA LEU A 93 13.05 23.42 -2.38
C LEU A 93 11.95 24.38 -2.87
N LEU A 94 12.35 25.56 -3.32
CA LEU A 94 11.49 26.53 -3.98
C LEU A 94 11.50 26.25 -5.49
N SER A 95 10.38 25.78 -6.05
CA SER A 95 10.29 25.52 -7.49
C SER A 95 9.73 26.72 -8.24
N VAL A 96 10.37 27.04 -9.36
CA VAL A 96 10.08 28.19 -10.22
C VAL A 96 9.48 27.68 -11.53
N TRP A 97 8.37 28.30 -11.95
CA TRP A 97 7.75 28.09 -13.25
C TRP A 97 7.24 29.41 -13.84
N ASN A 98 6.90 29.44 -15.12
CA ASN A 98 6.26 30.57 -15.81
C ASN A 98 4.76 30.80 -15.41
N GLY A 99 4.39 30.43 -14.17
CA GLY A 99 3.07 30.68 -13.60
C GLY A 99 1.91 29.74 -13.96
N ILE A 100 0.79 29.94 -13.27
CA ILE A 100 -0.40 29.04 -13.30
C ILE A 100 -1.05 29.00 -14.70
N SER A 101 -1.10 30.13 -15.39
CA SER A 101 -1.69 30.24 -16.74
C SER A 101 -0.91 29.44 -17.78
N ALA A 102 0.43 29.49 -17.72
CA ALA A 102 1.30 28.67 -18.53
C ALA A 102 1.17 27.18 -18.19
N THR A 103 1.01 26.85 -16.91
CA THR A 103 0.80 25.47 -16.44
C THR A 103 -0.51 24.91 -17.00
N GLY A 104 -1.62 25.65 -16.87
CA GLY A 104 -2.92 25.26 -17.42
C GLY A 104 -2.89 25.09 -18.95
N LYS A 105 -2.29 26.04 -19.67
CA LYS A 105 -2.11 25.97 -21.13
C LYS A 105 -1.23 24.80 -21.57
N SER A 106 -0.17 24.52 -20.82
CA SER A 106 0.68 23.37 -21.11
C SER A 106 -0.06 22.05 -20.95
N ILE A 107 -0.80 21.92 -19.85
CA ILE A 107 -1.64 20.77 -19.53
C ILE A 107 -2.69 20.57 -20.63
N THR A 108 -3.29 21.64 -21.15
CA THR A 108 -4.26 21.57 -22.27
C THR A 108 -3.62 21.41 -23.65
N GLY A 109 -2.28 21.32 -23.74
CA GLY A 109 -1.57 21.17 -25.00
C GLY A 109 -1.48 22.44 -25.84
N GLU A 110 -1.90 23.58 -25.30
CA GLU A 110 -1.75 24.89 -25.92
C GLU A 110 -0.29 25.34 -25.92
N LYS A 111 0.11 26.12 -26.94
CA LYS A 111 1.42 26.75 -26.95
C LYS A 111 1.54 27.70 -25.76
N VAL A 112 2.37 27.32 -24.80
CA VAL A 112 2.78 28.20 -23.72
C VAL A 112 3.66 29.29 -24.32
N ASN A 113 3.30 30.56 -24.09
CA ASN A 113 4.18 31.66 -24.45
C ASN A 113 5.25 31.82 -23.35
N ASP A 114 6.36 31.11 -23.51
CA ASP A 114 7.49 31.11 -22.57
C ASP A 114 8.42 32.31 -22.67
N SER A 115 7.97 33.38 -23.35
CA SER A 115 8.79 34.55 -23.64
C SER A 115 9.39 35.22 -22.41
N VAL A 116 8.80 35.07 -21.22
CA VAL A 116 9.34 35.67 -19.99
C VAL A 116 10.66 35.01 -19.58
N LEU A 117 10.73 33.67 -19.56
CA LEU A 117 11.96 32.95 -19.21
C LEU A 117 13.00 33.08 -20.34
N SER A 118 12.58 32.98 -21.60
CA SER A 118 13.47 33.23 -22.76
C SER A 118 14.05 34.66 -22.73
N SER A 119 13.24 35.66 -22.41
CA SER A 119 13.69 37.05 -22.26
C SER A 119 14.55 37.25 -21.00
N MET A 120 14.26 36.53 -19.91
CA MET A 120 15.07 36.59 -18.68
C MET A 120 16.50 36.13 -18.95
N ILE A 121 16.68 35.04 -19.71
CA ILE A 121 18.01 34.47 -19.96
C ILE A 121 18.80 35.17 -21.05
N SER A 122 18.16 35.99 -21.90
CA SER A 122 18.81 36.61 -23.05
C SER A 122 19.79 37.73 -22.69
N GLU A 123 19.63 38.37 -21.52
CA GLU A 123 20.45 39.50 -21.09
C GLU A 123 21.01 39.31 -19.67
N SER A 124 22.28 39.65 -19.46
CA SER A 124 22.95 39.50 -18.16
C SER A 124 22.29 40.30 -17.03
N SER A 125 21.77 41.49 -17.32
CA SER A 125 21.05 42.32 -16.34
C SER A 125 19.76 41.65 -15.85
N LYS A 126 19.02 41.00 -16.74
CA LYS A 126 17.77 40.28 -16.43
C LYS A 126 18.05 39.00 -15.67
N ARG A 127 19.05 38.21 -16.10
CA ARG A 127 19.54 37.03 -15.36
C ARG A 127 19.97 37.40 -13.95
N LYS A 128 20.73 38.48 -13.78
CA LYS A 128 21.13 38.98 -12.46
C LYS A 128 19.93 39.32 -11.58
N SER A 129 18.94 40.04 -12.12
CA SER A 129 17.70 40.36 -11.39
C SER A 129 16.98 39.11 -10.90
N PHE A 130 16.87 38.10 -11.75
CA PHE A 130 16.27 36.81 -11.43
C PHE A 130 17.07 36.02 -10.38
N VAL A 131 18.38 35.87 -10.59
CA VAL A 131 19.29 35.15 -9.69
C VAL A 131 19.27 35.77 -8.30
N ASP A 132 19.47 37.08 -8.19
CA ASP A 132 19.52 37.79 -6.90
C ASP A 132 18.17 37.68 -6.15
N SER A 133 17.06 37.87 -6.86
CA SER A 133 15.71 37.78 -6.26
C SER A 133 15.34 36.34 -5.87
N SER A 134 15.77 35.33 -6.63
CA SER A 134 15.51 33.92 -6.31
C SER A 134 16.20 33.48 -5.02
N ILE A 135 17.48 33.84 -4.83
CA ILE A 135 18.25 33.54 -3.62
C ILE A 135 17.63 34.25 -2.42
N LYS A 136 17.31 35.55 -2.57
CA LYS A 136 16.65 36.34 -1.53
C LYS A 136 15.31 35.73 -1.11
N THR A 137 14.51 35.30 -2.08
CA THR A 137 13.19 34.69 -1.84
C THR A 137 13.32 33.33 -1.16
N ALA A 138 14.22 32.46 -1.63
CA ALA A 138 14.46 31.16 -1.02
C ALA A 138 14.85 31.30 0.47
N ARG A 139 15.77 32.22 0.78
CA ARG A 139 16.19 32.51 2.15
C ARG A 139 15.06 33.12 2.99
N ARG A 140 14.29 34.07 2.44
CA ARG A 140 13.16 34.73 3.12
C ARG A 140 12.12 33.72 3.61
N TYR A 141 11.83 32.69 2.81
CA TYR A 141 10.84 31.66 3.14
C TYR A 141 11.45 30.37 3.70
N GLY A 142 12.74 30.38 4.04
CA GLY A 142 13.42 29.26 4.70
C GLY A 142 13.64 28.02 3.84
N PHE A 143 13.63 28.15 2.50
CA PHE A 143 13.96 27.04 1.61
C PHE A 143 15.46 26.73 1.63
N HIS A 144 15.78 25.45 1.37
CA HIS A 144 17.15 24.91 1.35
C HIS A 144 17.72 24.86 -0.06
N GLY A 145 16.91 25.15 -1.06
CA GLY A 145 17.34 25.16 -2.44
C GLY A 145 16.28 25.72 -3.37
N ILE A 146 16.67 25.82 -4.64
CA ILE A 146 15.88 26.36 -5.72
C ILE A 146 15.86 25.33 -6.85
N ASP A 147 14.69 25.20 -7.44
CA ASP A 147 14.42 24.30 -8.54
C ASP A 147 13.90 25.11 -9.74
N LEU A 148 14.57 24.98 -10.89
CA LEU A 148 14.09 25.54 -12.15
C LEU A 148 13.31 24.48 -12.91
N PHE A 149 11.98 24.53 -12.82
CA PHE A 149 11.12 23.73 -13.69
C PHE A 149 10.98 24.52 -15.01
N TRP A 150 11.63 24.10 -16.09
CA TRP A 150 11.44 24.72 -17.41
C TRP A 150 11.61 23.69 -18.53
N LEU A 151 10.48 23.19 -19.04
CA LEU A 151 10.45 22.02 -19.94
C LEU A 151 10.41 22.36 -21.43
N TRP A 152 10.15 23.61 -21.80
CA TRP A 152 10.00 24.03 -23.20
C TRP A 152 10.96 25.16 -23.62
N PRO A 153 12.27 25.10 -23.30
CA PRO A 153 13.23 26.02 -23.90
C PRO A 153 13.33 25.77 -25.42
N ASN A 154 13.44 26.84 -26.20
CA ASN A 154 13.81 26.72 -27.61
C ASN A 154 15.33 26.52 -27.78
N SER A 155 15.79 26.34 -29.02
CA SER A 155 17.21 26.13 -29.34
C SER A 155 18.11 27.29 -28.90
N THR A 156 17.65 28.54 -29.00
CA THR A 156 18.37 29.72 -28.50
C THR A 156 18.45 29.73 -26.97
N ASP A 157 17.38 29.30 -26.30
CA ASP A 157 17.30 29.27 -24.85
C ASP A 157 18.30 28.28 -24.24
N LEU A 158 18.48 27.10 -24.86
CA LEU A 158 19.42 26.08 -24.37
C LEU A 158 20.86 26.60 -24.25
N ALA A 159 21.32 27.43 -25.19
CA ALA A 159 22.65 28.04 -25.13
C ALA A 159 22.77 29.02 -23.94
N ASN A 160 21.73 29.80 -23.69
CA ASN A 160 21.70 30.82 -22.63
C ASN A 160 21.45 30.23 -21.23
N ILE A 161 20.82 29.06 -21.12
CA ILE A 161 20.64 28.34 -19.86
C ILE A 161 21.99 28.03 -19.20
N GLY A 162 23.01 27.67 -19.99
CA GLY A 162 24.35 27.38 -19.46
C GLY A 162 24.93 28.60 -18.75
N VAL A 163 24.81 29.78 -19.36
CA VAL A 163 25.28 31.05 -18.80
C VAL A 163 24.50 31.41 -17.53
N LEU A 164 23.18 31.23 -17.54
CA LEU A 164 22.36 31.40 -16.34
C LEU A 164 22.86 30.51 -15.20
N LEU A 165 23.09 29.22 -15.45
CA LEU A 165 23.52 28.28 -14.41
C LEU A 165 24.91 28.61 -13.84
N ASP A 166 25.85 29.03 -14.69
CA ASP A 166 27.18 29.48 -14.24
C ASP A 166 27.06 30.73 -13.33
N GLU A 167 26.27 31.74 -13.75
CA GLU A 167 26.01 32.95 -12.95
C GLU A 167 25.26 32.63 -11.65
N TRP A 168 24.27 31.74 -11.70
CA TRP A 168 23.44 31.38 -10.55
C TRP A 168 24.24 30.62 -9.50
N ARG A 169 25.04 29.64 -9.91
CA ARG A 169 25.91 28.92 -8.98
C ARG A 169 26.98 29.83 -8.39
N ALA A 170 27.57 30.73 -9.19
CA ALA A 170 28.51 31.72 -8.67
C ALA A 170 27.86 32.61 -7.60
N ALA A 171 26.63 33.07 -7.84
CA ALA A 171 25.87 33.84 -6.85
C ALA A 171 25.58 33.04 -5.57
N ILE A 172 25.15 31.77 -5.69
CA ILE A 172 24.96 30.79 -4.57
C ILE A 172 26.27 30.35 -3.88
N ASN A 173 27.43 30.68 -4.46
CA ASN A 173 28.72 30.46 -3.79
C ASN A 173 29.13 31.71 -2.99
N SER A 174 28.74 32.89 -3.49
CA SER A 174 29.13 34.20 -2.97
C SER A 174 28.13 34.82 -1.99
N GLU A 175 26.95 34.23 -1.81
CA GLU A 175 25.91 34.86 -0.99
C GLU A 175 26.30 34.82 0.50
N PRO A 176 26.05 35.92 1.23
CA PRO A 176 26.35 35.98 2.65
C PRO A 176 25.45 34.98 3.40
N ARG A 177 26.06 34.11 4.21
CA ARG A 177 25.39 33.02 4.94
C ARG A 177 25.65 33.14 6.44
N LYS A 178 24.62 32.87 7.23
CA LYS A 178 24.80 32.65 8.68
C LYS A 178 25.49 31.30 8.91
N PRO A 179 26.20 31.09 10.03
CA PRO A 179 26.87 29.82 10.32
C PRO A 179 25.94 28.59 10.30
N SER A 180 24.65 28.76 10.58
CA SER A 180 23.64 27.70 10.55
C SER A 180 23.06 27.42 9.16
N GLU A 181 23.37 28.24 8.16
CA GLU A 181 22.80 28.15 6.82
C GLU A 181 23.70 27.36 5.88
N SER A 182 23.18 26.25 5.35
CA SER A 182 23.85 25.52 4.26
C SER A 182 23.77 26.32 2.97
N GLN A 183 24.69 26.04 2.04
CA GLN A 183 24.56 26.46 0.65
C GLN A 183 23.19 26.03 0.08
N LEU A 184 22.60 26.86 -0.77
CA LEU A 184 21.36 26.49 -1.46
C LEU A 184 21.64 25.37 -2.48
N ILE A 185 20.78 24.35 -2.45
CA ILE A 185 20.73 23.32 -3.48
C ILE A 185 20.17 23.97 -4.76
N LEU A 186 20.75 23.70 -5.92
CA LEU A 186 20.25 24.14 -7.23
C LEU A 186 19.93 22.93 -8.09
N THR A 187 18.69 22.86 -8.55
CA THR A 187 18.18 21.74 -9.36
C THR A 187 17.45 22.25 -10.59
N ILE A 188 17.32 21.40 -11.60
CA ILE A 188 16.64 21.75 -12.86
C ILE A 188 15.82 20.57 -13.37
N ALA A 189 14.61 20.86 -13.84
CA ALA A 189 13.80 19.92 -14.60
C ALA A 189 14.25 19.90 -16.06
N VAL A 190 14.47 18.71 -16.59
CA VAL A 190 14.90 18.56 -17.99
C VAL A 190 13.98 17.63 -18.75
N ARG A 191 13.91 17.84 -20.06
CA ARG A 191 13.19 16.92 -20.96
C ARG A 191 13.82 15.53 -20.93
N TYR A 192 13.03 14.53 -21.33
CA TYR A 192 13.51 13.15 -21.43
C TYR A 192 14.69 12.98 -22.40
N LEU A 193 14.79 13.83 -23.43
CA LEU A 193 15.94 13.90 -24.33
C LEU A 193 16.84 15.09 -24.01
N PRO A 194 18.17 14.92 -24.11
CA PRO A 194 19.13 16.00 -23.96
C PRO A 194 19.23 16.92 -25.19
N GLU A 195 18.52 16.62 -26.28
CA GLU A 195 18.54 17.38 -27.53
C GLU A 195 17.15 17.82 -27.95
N ILE A 196 17.08 19.05 -28.47
CA ILE A 196 15.91 19.64 -29.11
C ILE A 196 16.35 20.12 -30.48
N GLU A 197 15.77 19.55 -31.55
CA GLU A 197 16.21 19.77 -32.94
C GLU A 197 17.68 19.38 -33.14
N MET A 198 18.58 20.36 -33.20
CA MET A 198 20.03 20.17 -33.33
C MET A 198 20.83 20.80 -32.18
N VAL A 199 20.15 21.27 -31.13
CA VAL A 199 20.79 21.91 -29.98
C VAL A 199 20.62 21.04 -28.75
N SER A 200 21.73 20.77 -28.07
CA SER A 200 21.75 20.01 -26.82
C SER A 200 21.69 20.95 -25.61
N TYR A 201 21.17 20.43 -24.50
CA TYR A 201 21.37 21.04 -23.19
C TYR A 201 22.87 21.24 -22.91
N PRO A 202 23.26 22.30 -22.18
CA PRO A 202 24.66 22.62 -21.91
C PRO A 202 25.24 21.70 -20.83
N ILE A 203 25.55 20.45 -21.21
CA ILE A 203 25.95 19.35 -20.32
C ILE A 203 27.08 19.76 -19.37
N ASP A 204 28.10 20.44 -19.87
CA ASP A 204 29.26 20.85 -19.06
C ASP A 204 28.88 21.86 -17.98
N SER A 205 28.10 22.89 -18.34
CA SER A 205 27.63 23.89 -17.38
C SER A 205 26.71 23.24 -16.35
N MET A 206 25.74 22.43 -16.79
CA MET A 206 24.85 21.73 -15.87
C MET A 206 25.64 20.83 -14.91
N SER A 207 26.58 20.02 -15.42
CA SER A 207 27.38 19.10 -14.60
C SER A 207 28.20 19.81 -13.53
N ARG A 208 28.68 21.04 -13.79
CA ARG A 208 29.36 21.86 -12.79
C ARG A 208 28.40 22.54 -11.81
N ASN A 209 27.27 23.03 -12.30
CA ASN A 209 26.47 24.02 -11.58
C ASN A 209 25.24 23.47 -10.88
N VAL A 210 24.63 22.37 -11.32
CA VAL A 210 23.48 21.80 -10.62
C VAL A 210 23.91 20.71 -9.65
N ASP A 211 23.19 20.58 -8.53
CA ASP A 211 23.31 19.45 -7.62
C ASP A 211 22.78 18.19 -8.30
N TRP A 212 21.60 18.30 -8.94
CA TRP A 212 21.08 17.30 -9.87
C TRP A 212 20.12 17.90 -10.89
N ALA A 213 19.99 17.23 -12.03
CA ALA A 213 18.90 17.40 -12.97
C ALA A 213 17.89 16.26 -12.77
N HIS A 214 16.60 16.56 -12.82
CA HIS A 214 15.56 15.53 -12.77
C HIS A 214 14.83 15.45 -14.12
N VAL A 215 14.80 14.25 -14.67
CA VAL A 215 14.29 13.99 -16.02
C VAL A 215 12.79 13.80 -15.96
N VAL A 216 12.05 14.64 -16.69
CA VAL A 216 10.61 14.46 -16.89
C VAL A 216 10.39 13.32 -17.88
N ALA A 217 10.32 12.10 -17.33
CA ALA A 217 10.26 10.83 -18.05
C ALA A 217 8.82 10.30 -18.17
N TYR A 218 7.90 11.18 -18.54
CA TYR A 218 6.48 10.91 -18.68
C TYR A 218 5.84 11.94 -19.63
N ASP A 219 4.56 11.74 -19.93
CA ASP A 219 3.77 12.53 -20.88
C ASP A 219 4.29 12.46 -22.33
N TYR A 220 4.80 11.28 -22.71
CA TYR A 220 5.25 10.98 -24.07
C TYR A 220 4.13 11.00 -25.11
N HIS A 221 2.94 10.60 -24.69
CA HIS A 221 1.74 10.47 -25.52
C HIS A 221 0.56 11.09 -24.77
N LEU A 222 -0.20 11.95 -25.44
CA LEU A 222 -1.29 12.72 -24.83
C LEU A 222 -2.58 12.65 -25.67
N PRO A 223 -3.74 12.35 -25.06
CA PRO A 223 -5.00 12.23 -25.80
C PRO A 223 -5.49 13.55 -26.41
N SER A 224 -5.01 14.69 -25.93
CA SER A 224 -5.31 16.01 -26.50
C SER A 224 -4.52 16.31 -27.79
N ARG A 225 -3.48 15.53 -28.09
CA ARG A 225 -2.55 15.78 -29.21
C ARG A 225 -2.56 14.67 -30.27
N GLU A 226 -3.06 13.50 -29.90
CA GLU A 226 -2.95 12.28 -30.70
C GLU A 226 -4.30 11.57 -30.77
N ASN A 227 -4.54 10.87 -31.89
CA ASN A 227 -5.78 10.11 -32.14
C ASN A 227 -5.58 8.59 -32.00
N PHE A 228 -4.52 8.17 -31.29
CA PHE A 228 -4.17 6.77 -31.07
C PHE A 228 -3.66 6.58 -29.66
N THR A 229 -4.18 5.60 -28.93
CA THR A 229 -3.77 5.34 -27.55
C THR A 229 -2.26 5.17 -27.43
N GLY A 230 -1.65 5.82 -26.44
CA GLY A 230 -0.21 5.81 -26.25
C GLY A 230 0.18 5.72 -24.78
N VAL A 231 1.31 5.09 -24.52
CA VAL A 231 1.82 4.88 -23.16
C VAL A 231 2.62 6.09 -22.68
N HIS A 232 1.96 7.00 -21.96
CA HIS A 232 2.55 8.28 -21.53
C HIS A 232 3.87 8.18 -20.74
N ALA A 233 4.15 7.07 -20.03
CA ALA A 233 5.31 6.95 -19.14
C ALA A 233 6.05 5.60 -19.30
N ALA A 234 6.17 5.09 -20.51
CA ALA A 234 6.83 3.81 -20.74
C ALA A 234 8.30 3.81 -20.30
N LEU A 235 8.71 2.81 -19.50
CA LEU A 235 10.14 2.60 -19.19
C LEU A 235 10.88 2.12 -20.44
N TYR A 236 10.28 1.15 -21.15
CA TYR A 236 10.78 0.59 -22.39
C TYR A 236 9.70 0.70 -23.47
N ASN A 237 10.09 0.87 -24.72
CA ASN A 237 9.16 0.78 -25.85
C ASN A 237 9.90 0.17 -27.06
N PRO A 238 9.58 -1.08 -27.46
CA PRO A 238 10.26 -1.73 -28.58
C PRO A 238 10.04 -1.04 -29.93
N SER A 239 8.98 -0.25 -30.07
CA SER A 239 8.54 0.34 -31.35
C SER A 239 8.80 1.84 -31.46
N SER A 240 9.32 2.48 -30.40
CA SER A 240 9.53 3.94 -30.37
C SER A 240 10.63 4.33 -29.40
N HIS A 241 11.35 5.40 -29.72
CA HIS A 241 12.34 6.03 -28.83
C HIS A 241 11.69 6.92 -27.75
N ALA A 242 10.37 7.11 -27.78
CA ALA A 242 9.62 7.82 -26.74
C ALA A 242 9.43 6.92 -25.50
N ASN A 243 10.53 6.69 -24.78
CA ASN A 243 10.56 5.93 -23.53
C ASN A 243 11.71 6.38 -22.62
N THR A 244 11.59 6.02 -21.34
CA THR A 244 12.54 6.44 -20.30
C THR A 244 13.93 5.86 -20.49
N ASP A 245 14.09 4.58 -20.84
CA ASP A 245 15.42 3.97 -20.99
C ASP A 245 16.22 4.64 -22.12
N PHE A 246 15.58 4.89 -23.25
CA PHE A 246 16.20 5.60 -24.36
C PHE A 246 16.65 7.00 -23.92
N GLY A 247 15.76 7.79 -23.30
CA GLY A 247 16.09 9.14 -22.84
C GLY A 247 17.24 9.17 -21.83
N ILE A 248 17.22 8.29 -20.83
CA ILE A 248 18.30 8.18 -19.84
C ILE A 248 19.62 7.79 -20.52
N ARG A 249 19.61 6.83 -21.45
CA ARG A 249 20.83 6.47 -22.19
C ARG A 249 21.38 7.64 -22.99
N GLU A 250 20.54 8.44 -23.63
CA GLU A 250 20.99 9.61 -24.37
C GLU A 250 21.64 10.67 -23.46
N TRP A 251 21.06 10.96 -22.30
CA TRP A 251 21.69 11.84 -21.30
C TRP A 251 23.08 11.34 -20.86
N LEU A 252 23.21 10.03 -20.62
CA LEU A 252 24.49 9.42 -20.22
C LEU A 252 25.50 9.39 -21.37
N ASN A 253 25.05 9.10 -22.60
CA ASN A 253 25.87 9.10 -23.81
C ASN A 253 26.43 10.49 -24.12
N LYS A 254 25.67 11.54 -23.80
CA LYS A 254 26.12 12.93 -23.88
C LYS A 254 27.07 13.36 -22.75
N GLY A 255 27.37 12.46 -21.81
CA GLY A 255 28.34 12.68 -20.74
C GLY A 255 27.77 13.29 -19.47
N PHE A 256 26.44 13.41 -19.33
CA PHE A 256 25.86 13.90 -18.08
C PHE A 256 26.02 12.83 -16.98
N PRO A 257 26.53 13.18 -15.79
CA PRO A 257 26.89 12.18 -14.79
C PRO A 257 25.64 11.52 -14.18
N PRO A 258 25.59 10.18 -14.10
CA PRO A 258 24.44 9.47 -13.51
C PRO A 258 24.24 9.85 -12.03
N SER A 259 25.33 10.18 -11.31
CA SER A 259 25.31 10.67 -9.93
C SER A 259 24.70 12.07 -9.76
N LYS A 260 24.29 12.74 -10.84
CA LYS A 260 23.53 14.00 -10.81
C LYS A 260 22.22 13.91 -11.56
N LEU A 261 21.77 12.70 -11.91
CA LEU A 261 20.55 12.49 -12.69
C LEU A 261 19.50 11.79 -11.84
N VAL A 262 18.29 12.35 -11.81
CA VAL A 262 17.16 11.85 -11.01
C VAL A 262 16.03 11.45 -11.95
N LEU A 263 15.43 10.28 -11.70
CA LEU A 263 14.32 9.76 -12.51
C LEU A 263 12.98 10.40 -12.14
N GLY A 264 12.27 10.99 -13.09
CA GLY A 264 10.90 11.45 -12.87
C GLY A 264 9.89 10.31 -12.82
N LEU A 265 8.97 10.34 -11.85
CA LEU A 265 7.88 9.39 -11.70
C LEU A 265 6.52 10.12 -11.75
N PRO A 266 5.63 9.78 -12.69
CA PRO A 266 4.29 10.35 -12.71
C PRO A 266 3.38 9.62 -11.73
N TYR A 267 2.70 10.38 -10.87
CA TYR A 267 1.59 9.90 -10.06
C TYR A 267 0.25 10.21 -10.72
N HIS A 268 0.25 10.38 -12.04
CA HIS A 268 -0.93 10.58 -12.88
C HIS A 268 -0.90 9.60 -14.06
N GLY A 269 -1.99 9.59 -14.80
CA GLY A 269 -2.17 8.86 -16.04
C GLY A 269 -3.11 9.60 -16.97
N TRP A 270 -3.36 8.99 -18.13
CA TRP A 270 -4.20 9.58 -19.17
C TRP A 270 -5.28 8.62 -19.63
N ALA A 271 -6.50 9.13 -19.71
CA ALA A 271 -7.68 8.43 -20.19
C ALA A 271 -8.03 8.87 -21.63
N TRP A 272 -8.24 7.88 -22.46
CA TRP A 272 -8.49 7.99 -23.90
C TRP A 272 -9.86 7.41 -24.23
N LYS A 273 -10.55 8.04 -25.18
CA LYS A 273 -11.81 7.53 -25.72
C LYS A 273 -11.54 6.64 -26.92
N LEU A 274 -11.79 5.34 -26.80
CA LEU A 274 -11.61 4.38 -27.90
C LEU A 274 -12.67 4.60 -28.99
N VAL A 275 -12.25 4.48 -30.26
CA VAL A 275 -13.18 4.49 -31.41
C VAL A 275 -13.91 3.16 -31.52
N SER A 276 -13.22 2.05 -31.27
CA SER A 276 -13.77 0.70 -31.33
C SER A 276 -13.47 -0.07 -30.04
N PRO A 277 -14.47 -0.70 -29.41
CA PRO A 277 -14.24 -1.58 -28.25
C PRO A 277 -13.35 -2.79 -28.54
N GLN A 278 -13.28 -3.21 -29.80
CA GLN A 278 -12.51 -4.37 -30.24
C GLN A 278 -11.02 -4.05 -30.43
N ASP A 279 -10.69 -2.77 -30.59
CA ASP A 279 -9.32 -2.26 -30.71
C ASP A 279 -8.94 -1.52 -29.43
N ASN A 280 -8.27 -2.22 -28.51
CA ASN A 280 -7.92 -1.71 -27.17
C ASN A 280 -6.44 -1.93 -26.82
N ALA A 281 -5.61 -2.27 -27.81
CA ALA A 281 -4.17 -2.40 -27.66
C ALA A 281 -3.50 -1.02 -27.55
N VAL A 282 -2.22 -0.99 -27.16
CA VAL A 282 -1.40 0.22 -27.33
C VAL A 282 -1.33 0.55 -28.82
N GLY A 283 -1.62 1.79 -29.19
CA GLY A 283 -1.72 2.24 -30.58
C GLY A 283 -3.14 2.11 -31.18
N ALA A 284 -4.13 1.65 -30.40
CA ALA A 284 -5.52 1.58 -30.84
C ALA A 284 -6.08 2.96 -31.22
N HIS A 285 -6.99 3.00 -32.19
CA HIS A 285 -7.64 4.24 -32.61
C HIS A 285 -8.47 4.88 -31.48
N ALA A 286 -8.26 6.16 -31.26
CA ALA A 286 -8.95 6.95 -30.24
C ALA A 286 -9.51 8.26 -30.81
N SER A 287 -10.62 8.74 -30.25
CA SER A 287 -11.27 9.98 -30.65
C SER A 287 -10.89 11.17 -29.76
N GLY A 288 -9.85 11.04 -28.94
CA GLY A 288 -9.35 12.08 -28.03
C GLY A 288 -9.52 11.74 -26.54
N PRO A 289 -9.56 12.77 -25.67
CA PRO A 289 -9.64 12.61 -24.21
C PRO A 289 -10.91 11.92 -23.71
N ALA A 290 -10.79 11.24 -22.57
CA ALA A 290 -11.91 10.68 -21.82
C ALA A 290 -11.87 11.05 -20.34
N ILE A 291 -13.03 10.96 -19.67
CA ILE A 291 -13.24 11.23 -18.23
C ILE A 291 -13.08 12.70 -17.84
N THR A 292 -11.91 13.30 -18.06
CA THR A 292 -11.64 14.72 -17.85
C THR A 292 -11.49 15.45 -19.18
N ILE A 293 -11.49 16.78 -19.15
CA ILE A 293 -11.46 17.62 -20.37
C ILE A 293 -10.22 17.38 -21.23
N ASP A 294 -9.08 17.12 -20.60
CA ASP A 294 -7.80 16.85 -21.22
C ASP A 294 -7.41 15.36 -21.14
N GLY A 295 -8.15 14.56 -20.38
CA GLY A 295 -7.89 13.13 -20.16
C GLY A 295 -6.96 12.86 -18.99
N SER A 296 -6.44 13.89 -18.32
CA SER A 296 -5.54 13.70 -17.18
C SER A 296 -6.29 13.14 -15.97
N MET A 297 -5.66 12.20 -15.25
CA MET A 297 -6.20 11.64 -14.02
C MET A 297 -5.09 11.37 -13.00
N GLY A 298 -5.25 11.82 -11.76
CA GLY A 298 -4.34 11.43 -10.67
C GLY A 298 -4.49 9.95 -10.33
N TYR A 299 -3.41 9.30 -9.86
CA TYR A 299 -3.40 7.87 -9.52
C TYR A 299 -4.54 7.49 -8.56
N LYS A 300 -4.81 8.28 -7.51
CA LYS A 300 -5.95 8.09 -6.60
C LYS A 300 -7.30 8.10 -7.32
N SER A 301 -7.49 9.00 -8.29
CA SER A 301 -8.72 9.12 -9.08
C SER A 301 -8.87 7.95 -10.05
N ILE A 302 -7.76 7.50 -10.65
CA ILE A 302 -7.73 6.29 -11.49
C ILE A 302 -8.11 5.06 -10.64
N LYS A 303 -7.54 4.93 -9.44
CA LYS A 303 -7.85 3.84 -8.50
C LYS A 303 -9.32 3.84 -8.10
N SER A 304 -9.90 5.00 -7.79
CA SER A 304 -11.34 5.13 -7.56
C SER A 304 -12.12 4.73 -8.80
N TYR A 305 -11.80 5.31 -9.96
CA TYR A 305 -12.50 5.05 -11.21
C TYR A 305 -12.54 3.56 -11.57
N ILE A 306 -11.41 2.85 -11.47
CA ILE A 306 -11.35 1.40 -11.75
C ILE A 306 -12.19 0.62 -10.74
N ARG A 307 -12.12 0.98 -9.45
CA ARG A 307 -12.93 0.35 -8.39
C ARG A 307 -14.43 0.55 -8.64
N ASP A 308 -14.81 1.74 -9.11
CA ASP A 308 -16.19 2.15 -9.30
C ASP A 308 -16.73 1.71 -10.67
N TYR A 309 -15.87 1.34 -11.63
CA TYR A 309 -16.24 0.90 -12.98
C TYR A 309 -17.06 -0.41 -13.02
N GLY A 310 -16.80 -1.36 -12.12
CA GLY A 310 -17.54 -2.62 -12.05
C GLY A 310 -16.76 -3.79 -11.44
N TYR A 311 -17.47 -4.85 -11.09
CA TYR A 311 -16.85 -6.03 -10.48
C TYR A 311 -15.87 -6.73 -11.44
N GLY A 312 -14.64 -7.00 -10.97
CA GLY A 312 -13.57 -7.59 -11.77
C GLY A 312 -12.78 -6.59 -12.62
N ALA A 313 -13.14 -5.31 -12.62
CA ALA A 313 -12.36 -4.25 -13.24
C ALA A 313 -11.01 -4.13 -12.52
N THR A 314 -9.94 -4.48 -13.23
CA THR A 314 -8.57 -4.38 -12.73
C THR A 314 -7.68 -3.83 -13.82
N SER A 315 -6.75 -2.94 -13.46
CA SER A 315 -5.66 -2.63 -14.37
C SER A 315 -4.72 -3.84 -14.52
N VAL A 316 -4.15 -4.02 -15.69
CA VAL A 316 -3.16 -5.03 -16.03
C VAL A 316 -1.78 -4.37 -16.03
N TYR A 317 -0.82 -4.98 -15.33
CA TYR A 317 0.58 -4.61 -15.45
C TYR A 317 1.13 -5.11 -16.79
N ASN A 318 1.63 -4.20 -17.62
CA ASN A 318 2.24 -4.51 -18.90
C ASN A 318 3.76 -4.51 -18.75
N ALA A 319 4.37 -5.69 -18.75
CA ALA A 319 5.81 -5.86 -18.57
C ALA A 319 6.65 -5.35 -19.76
N THR A 320 6.08 -5.25 -20.97
CA THR A 320 6.78 -4.76 -22.16
C THR A 320 7.09 -3.26 -22.03
N TYR A 321 6.13 -2.48 -21.54
CA TYR A 321 6.28 -1.04 -21.37
C TYR A 321 6.60 -0.62 -19.93
N VAL A 322 6.40 -1.53 -18.97
CA VAL A 322 6.48 -1.28 -17.52
C VAL A 322 5.55 -0.14 -17.12
N VAL A 323 4.26 -0.35 -17.35
CA VAL A 323 3.15 0.54 -16.98
C VAL A 323 1.92 -0.28 -16.61
N ASN A 324 0.93 0.35 -16.01
CA ASN A 324 -0.40 -0.22 -15.81
C ASN A 324 -1.36 0.29 -16.89
N LEU A 325 -2.17 -0.62 -17.42
CA LEU A 325 -3.21 -0.33 -18.40
C LEU A 325 -4.57 -0.75 -17.83
N PHE A 326 -5.58 0.09 -17.98
CA PHE A 326 -6.97 -0.27 -17.74
C PHE A 326 -7.78 0.01 -18.99
N THR A 327 -8.55 -0.98 -19.43
CA THR A 327 -9.33 -0.88 -20.65
C THR A 327 -10.77 -1.28 -20.39
N SER A 328 -11.67 -0.52 -20.96
CA SER A 328 -13.09 -0.83 -21.05
C SER A 328 -13.58 -0.57 -22.47
N PRO A 329 -14.83 -0.94 -22.84
CA PRO A 329 -15.30 -0.84 -24.23
C PRO A 329 -15.10 0.54 -24.89
N THR A 330 -15.11 1.63 -24.13
CA THR A 330 -14.96 2.98 -24.67
C THR A 330 -13.81 3.77 -24.07
N ILE A 331 -13.13 3.22 -23.05
CA ILE A 331 -12.15 3.96 -22.25
C ILE A 331 -10.86 3.16 -22.18
N TRP A 332 -9.74 3.84 -22.38
CA TRP A 332 -8.40 3.28 -22.24
C TRP A 332 -7.59 4.20 -21.35
N ILE A 333 -7.04 3.68 -20.25
CA ILE A 333 -6.30 4.46 -19.26
C ILE A 333 -4.93 3.84 -19.07
N ASN A 334 -3.88 4.64 -19.12
CA ASN A 334 -2.54 4.20 -18.72
C ASN A 334 -1.94 5.07 -17.62
N PHE A 335 -1.22 4.43 -16.69
CA PHE A 335 -0.65 5.05 -15.50
C PHE A 335 0.44 4.17 -14.88
N ASP A 336 1.14 4.69 -13.88
CA ASP A 336 2.08 3.91 -13.07
C ASP A 336 1.40 3.37 -11.80
N GLY A 337 1.33 2.04 -11.66
CA GLY A 337 0.92 1.37 -10.41
C GLY A 337 2.09 0.98 -9.52
N ILE A 338 1.79 0.31 -8.40
CA ILE A 338 2.79 -0.09 -7.37
C ILE A 338 3.97 -0.88 -7.96
N GLU A 339 3.69 -1.93 -8.74
CA GLU A 339 4.75 -2.77 -9.32
C GLU A 339 5.56 -2.04 -10.40
N THR A 340 4.91 -1.14 -11.15
CA THR A 340 5.57 -0.25 -12.10
C THR A 340 6.57 0.66 -11.39
N VAL A 341 6.15 1.33 -10.31
CA VAL A 341 7.04 2.21 -9.53
C VAL A 341 8.22 1.42 -8.95
N LYS A 342 7.99 0.26 -8.34
CA LYS A 342 9.09 -0.60 -7.84
C LYS A 342 10.09 -0.95 -8.94
N THR A 343 9.60 -1.31 -10.13
CA THR A 343 10.44 -1.66 -11.28
C THR A 343 11.26 -0.46 -11.75
N LYS A 344 10.66 0.73 -11.84
CA LYS A 344 11.35 1.97 -12.23
C LYS A 344 12.40 2.39 -11.19
N ILE A 345 12.15 2.17 -9.90
CA ILE A 345 13.16 2.40 -8.85
C ILE A 345 14.33 1.42 -8.98
N ALA A 346 14.08 0.14 -9.23
CA ALA A 346 15.14 -0.83 -9.47
C ALA A 346 15.99 -0.43 -10.68
N TYR A 347 15.35 -0.01 -11.77
CA TYR A 347 16.01 0.54 -12.96
C TYR A 347 16.88 1.76 -12.64
N ALA A 348 16.38 2.74 -11.88
CA ALA A 348 17.14 3.93 -11.53
C ALA A 348 18.45 3.58 -10.79
N LYS A 349 18.40 2.59 -9.91
CA LYS A 349 19.57 2.08 -9.20
C LYS A 349 20.53 1.30 -10.09
N GLU A 350 19.99 0.47 -10.99
CA GLU A 350 20.79 -0.25 -11.98
C GLU A 350 21.60 0.72 -12.84
N LYS A 351 20.99 1.81 -13.29
CA LYS A 351 21.64 2.89 -14.05
C LYS A 351 22.49 3.82 -13.19
N ARG A 352 22.58 3.58 -11.88
CA ARG A 352 23.33 4.39 -10.90
C ARG A 352 22.92 5.86 -10.88
N LEU A 353 21.65 6.13 -11.16
CA LEU A 353 21.05 7.45 -10.96
C LEU A 353 21.19 7.85 -9.48
N ILE A 354 21.00 9.12 -9.12
CA ILE A 354 21.09 9.53 -7.70
C ILE A 354 19.75 9.43 -6.97
N GLY A 355 18.63 9.24 -7.68
CA GLY A 355 17.32 9.27 -7.06
C GLY A 355 16.13 9.21 -7.99
N TYR A 356 14.96 9.53 -7.43
CA TYR A 356 13.73 9.78 -8.15
C TYR A 356 13.05 11.09 -7.69
N ASN A 357 12.17 11.62 -8.55
CA ASN A 357 11.33 12.78 -8.27
C ASN A 357 9.87 12.51 -8.67
N ALA A 358 8.94 12.53 -7.72
CA ALA A 358 7.55 12.22 -7.95
C ALA A 358 6.71 13.47 -8.30
N PHE A 359 5.90 13.37 -9.36
CA PHE A 359 5.01 14.45 -9.83
C PHE A 359 3.56 13.94 -9.96
N GLN A 360 2.60 14.37 -9.16
CA GLN A 360 2.72 15.14 -7.93
C GLN A 360 2.10 14.39 -6.75
N LEU A 361 2.53 14.74 -5.54
CA LEU A 361 2.25 13.98 -4.33
C LEU A 361 0.75 13.88 -3.99
N SER A 362 -0.02 14.92 -4.33
CA SER A 362 -1.47 14.97 -4.11
C SER A 362 -2.27 13.95 -4.92
N ASN A 363 -1.65 13.34 -5.94
CA ASN A 363 -2.27 12.31 -6.75
C ASN A 363 -2.06 10.90 -6.21
N ASP A 364 -1.16 10.69 -5.24
CA ASP A 364 -0.94 9.37 -4.64
C ASP A 364 -2.18 8.91 -3.85
N ASP A 365 -2.42 7.60 -3.80
CA ASP A 365 -3.51 6.99 -3.04
C ASP A 365 -2.95 6.54 -1.70
N ASN A 366 -3.18 7.34 -0.66
CA ASN A 366 -2.71 7.06 0.70
C ASN A 366 -1.19 6.79 0.79
N TRP A 367 -0.37 7.45 -0.03
CA TRP A 367 1.08 7.26 -0.13
C TRP A 367 1.53 5.87 -0.64
N ALA A 368 0.66 5.15 -1.34
CA ALA A 368 0.96 3.81 -1.84
C ALA A 368 2.15 3.79 -2.81
N LEU A 369 2.19 4.70 -3.78
CA LEU A 369 3.29 4.77 -4.74
C LEU A 369 4.58 5.23 -4.05
N SER A 370 4.48 6.20 -3.14
CA SER A 370 5.61 6.74 -2.39
C SER A 370 6.26 5.69 -1.46
N ARG A 371 5.46 4.87 -0.77
CA ARG A 371 5.96 3.73 0.03
C ARG A 371 6.56 2.64 -0.85
N ALA A 372 5.93 2.34 -1.99
CA ALA A 372 6.46 1.36 -2.94
C ALA A 372 7.85 1.78 -3.46
N ALA A 373 8.07 3.07 -3.68
CA ALA A 373 9.36 3.61 -4.08
C ALA A 373 10.44 3.45 -2.99
N GLN A 374 10.05 3.42 -1.71
CA GLN A 374 10.96 3.22 -0.57
C GLN A 374 11.28 1.73 -0.31
N GLU A 375 10.31 0.83 -0.42
CA GLU A 375 10.49 -0.61 -0.12
C GLU A 375 11.53 -1.29 -1.03
N GLY A 376 11.64 -0.86 -2.28
CA GLY A 376 12.68 -1.33 -3.21
C GLY A 376 14.11 -1.10 -2.70
N GLU A 377 14.32 -0.19 -1.75
CA GLU A 377 15.60 0.10 -1.10
C GLU A 377 15.91 -0.80 0.10
N LEU A 378 14.92 -1.08 0.95
CA LEU A 378 15.10 -1.95 2.11
C LEU A 378 15.46 -3.39 1.71
N GLN A 379 14.91 -3.87 0.59
CA GLN A 379 15.12 -5.24 0.15
C GLN A 379 16.52 -5.47 -0.42
N GLU A 380 17.03 -4.55 -1.24
CA GLU A 380 18.43 -4.60 -1.73
C GLU A 380 19.45 -4.35 -0.62
N ASN A 381 19.20 -3.40 0.29
CA ASN A 381 20.11 -3.12 1.39
C ASN A 381 20.22 -4.32 2.34
N LYS A 382 19.10 -5.02 2.62
CA LYS A 382 19.12 -6.28 3.40
C LYS A 382 19.91 -7.38 2.67
N GLN A 383 19.72 -7.55 1.36
CA GLN A 383 20.47 -8.56 0.58
C GLN A 383 21.97 -8.27 0.54
N ARG A 384 22.37 -6.99 0.33
CA ARG A 384 23.79 -6.59 0.35
C ARG A 384 24.40 -6.73 1.74
N LEU A 385 23.67 -6.41 2.81
CA LEU A 385 24.15 -6.58 4.19
C LEU A 385 24.32 -8.06 4.54
N LEU A 386 23.37 -8.91 4.15
CA LEU A 386 23.45 -10.36 4.32
C LEU A 386 24.64 -10.96 3.57
N LEU A 387 24.89 -10.54 2.32
CA LEU A 387 26.06 -10.99 1.55
C LEU A 387 27.39 -10.58 2.21
N LYS A 388 27.47 -9.36 2.74
CA LYS A 388 28.65 -8.88 3.49
C LYS A 388 28.91 -9.67 4.78
N ILE A 389 27.89 -10.26 5.39
CA ILE A 389 28.02 -11.09 6.59
C ILE A 389 28.31 -12.56 6.23
N ILE A 390 27.61 -13.11 5.23
CA ILE A 390 27.70 -14.53 4.87
C ILE A 390 29.07 -14.88 4.26
N LEU A 391 29.64 -14.03 3.39
CA LEU A 391 30.95 -14.29 2.75
C LEU A 391 32.09 -14.51 3.76
N PRO A 392 32.33 -13.61 4.73
CA PRO A 392 33.40 -13.80 5.71
C PRO A 392 33.12 -14.97 6.66
N VAL A 393 31.86 -15.18 7.06
CA VAL A 393 31.50 -16.32 7.93
C VAL A 393 31.75 -17.65 7.23
N SER A 394 31.36 -17.79 5.97
CA SER A 394 31.61 -19.00 5.18
C SER A 394 33.10 -19.26 4.94
N LEU A 395 33.91 -18.20 4.72
CA LEU A 395 35.37 -18.34 4.62
C LEU A 395 35.98 -18.84 5.94
N VAL A 396 35.55 -18.33 7.09
CA VAL A 396 36.02 -18.78 8.41
C VAL A 396 35.66 -20.24 8.68
N VAL A 397 34.44 -20.66 8.33
CA VAL A 397 34.01 -22.06 8.49
C VAL A 397 34.84 -23.01 7.62
N VAL A 398 35.11 -22.63 6.36
CA VAL A 398 35.96 -23.43 5.46
C VAL A 398 37.39 -23.53 5.98
N LEU A 399 37.97 -22.43 6.47
CA LEU A 399 39.30 -22.44 7.07
C LEU A 399 39.36 -23.30 8.35
N ALA A 400 38.35 -23.20 9.22
CA ALA A 400 38.26 -24.02 10.42
C ALA A 400 38.13 -25.51 10.07
N ALA A 401 37.31 -25.87 9.07
CA ALA A 401 37.16 -27.24 8.59
C ALA A 401 38.47 -27.77 7.97
N ALA A 402 39.19 -26.94 7.20
CA ALA A 402 40.49 -27.30 6.63
C ALA A 402 41.57 -27.50 7.71
N ILE A 403 41.58 -26.67 8.76
CA ILE A 403 42.48 -26.82 9.91
C ILE A 403 42.13 -28.09 10.70
N LEU A 404 40.85 -28.34 10.97
CA LEU A 404 40.40 -29.56 11.66
C LEU A 404 40.71 -30.82 10.85
N TYR A 405 40.56 -30.77 9.53
CA TYR A 405 40.95 -31.85 8.63
C TYR A 405 42.46 -32.08 8.64
N TYR A 406 43.26 -31.01 8.60
CA TYR A 406 44.72 -31.08 8.68
C TYR A 406 45.18 -31.66 10.03
N LEU A 407 44.60 -31.22 11.15
CA LEU A 407 44.89 -31.73 12.49
C LEU A 407 44.47 -33.20 12.65
N ARG A 408 43.30 -33.60 12.15
CA ARG A 408 42.87 -35.01 12.11
C ARG A 408 43.82 -35.87 11.28
N ARG A 409 44.25 -35.39 10.11
CA ARG A 409 45.18 -36.11 9.25
C ARG A 409 46.59 -36.22 9.85
N ARG A 410 46.93 -35.32 10.77
CA ARG A 410 48.19 -35.34 11.53
C ARG A 410 48.13 -36.28 12.74
N MET A 411 46.96 -36.44 13.37
CA MET A 411 46.74 -37.43 14.45
C MET A 411 46.56 -38.86 13.94
N VAL A 412 46.04 -39.06 12.71
CA VAL A 412 45.85 -40.40 12.10
C VAL A 412 47.16 -40.98 11.50
N LYS A 413 48.32 -40.37 11.80
CA LYS A 413 49.65 -40.97 11.51
C LYS A 413 50.31 -41.64 12.72
N SER A 414 49.64 -41.70 13.86
CA SER A 414 49.99 -42.59 14.97
C SER A 414 48.78 -43.43 15.32
N GLU A 415 48.97 -44.75 15.44
CA GLU A 415 48.03 -45.77 15.90
C GLU A 415 47.15 -46.43 14.83
N GLU A 416 47.80 -47.33 14.07
CA GLU A 416 47.24 -48.67 13.84
C GLU A 416 47.21 -49.43 15.18
N GLU A 417 46.03 -49.68 15.77
CA GLU A 417 45.65 -50.95 16.43
C GLU A 417 44.23 -50.93 17.05
N MET A 418 43.52 -52.06 16.89
CA MET A 418 42.38 -52.61 17.68
C MET A 418 40.97 -51.95 17.69
N VAL A 419 40.15 -52.38 16.72
CA VAL A 419 38.93 -53.24 16.84
C VAL A 419 37.92 -53.07 18.01
N LEU A 420 36.67 -52.74 17.58
CA LEU A 420 35.30 -53.08 18.07
C LEU A 420 34.86 -52.79 19.53
N ARG A 421 33.94 -51.82 19.68
CA ARG A 421 32.49 -52.02 20.01
C ARG A 421 31.76 -50.65 20.08
N GLY A 422 30.65 -50.51 19.34
CA GLY A 422 29.76 -49.32 19.32
C GLY A 422 28.99 -49.12 20.63
N ILE A 423 28.49 -47.94 20.99
CA ILE A 423 27.35 -47.11 20.48
C ILE A 423 27.35 -45.83 21.38
N PRO A 424 26.62 -44.70 21.18
CA PRO A 424 26.16 -43.93 20.01
C PRO A 424 26.64 -42.46 20.02
N GLY A 425 26.61 -41.82 18.85
CA GLY A 425 26.76 -40.37 18.69
C GLY A 425 25.58 -39.56 19.23
N LEU A 426 25.96 -38.46 19.88
CA LEU A 426 25.16 -37.35 20.37
C LEU A 426 24.20 -36.80 19.30
N ARG A 427 22.89 -37.07 19.47
CA ARG A 427 21.82 -36.32 18.81
C ARG A 427 21.69 -34.96 19.51
N ILE A 428 21.94 -33.87 18.79
CA ILE A 428 21.48 -32.54 19.22
C ILE A 428 19.99 -32.44 18.87
N SER A 429 19.22 -32.19 19.90
CA SER A 429 17.76 -32.35 20.00
C SER A 429 16.95 -31.47 19.04
N THR A 430 16.14 -32.11 18.20
CA THR A 430 14.96 -31.56 17.52
C THR A 430 13.70 -31.59 18.41
N SER A 431 13.86 -31.42 19.72
CA SER A 431 12.82 -31.73 20.73
C SER A 431 11.75 -30.64 20.94
N ALA A 432 11.69 -29.59 20.13
CA ALA A 432 10.64 -28.58 20.23
C ALA A 432 9.46 -28.80 19.26
N ALA A 433 9.64 -29.62 18.22
CA ALA A 433 8.60 -29.92 17.24
C ALA A 433 7.92 -31.29 17.46
N GLU A 434 8.59 -32.24 18.10
CA GLU A 434 8.04 -33.59 18.34
C GLU A 434 7.07 -33.65 19.53
N ASN A 435 7.07 -32.65 20.42
CA ASN A 435 6.19 -32.63 21.60
C ASN A 435 4.79 -32.03 21.37
N PHE A 436 4.45 -31.60 20.14
CA PHE A 436 3.10 -31.12 19.80
C PHE A 436 2.23 -32.18 19.10
N ALA A 437 2.82 -33.32 18.72
CA ALA A 437 2.13 -34.37 17.98
C ALA A 437 1.38 -35.38 18.85
N SER A 438 1.55 -35.36 20.19
CA SER A 438 0.93 -36.38 21.06
C SER A 438 -0.56 -36.16 21.37
N ASP A 439 -1.12 -34.99 21.05
CA ASP A 439 -2.50 -34.60 21.43
C ASP A 439 -3.48 -34.48 20.24
N ALA A 440 -3.08 -34.83 19.02
CA ALA A 440 -3.89 -34.63 17.81
C ALA A 440 -4.20 -35.96 17.06
N PRO A 441 -5.15 -36.78 17.54
CA PRO A 441 -5.37 -38.14 17.02
C PRO A 441 -5.89 -38.27 15.57
N HIS A 442 -6.11 -37.17 14.84
CA HIS A 442 -6.78 -37.19 13.52
C HIS A 442 -6.09 -36.45 12.35
N LEU A 443 -4.97 -35.75 12.56
CA LEU A 443 -4.29 -35.01 11.48
C LEU A 443 -3.23 -35.87 10.77
N GLN A 444 -3.32 -35.99 9.45
CA GLN A 444 -2.34 -36.74 8.66
C GLN A 444 -1.12 -35.87 8.32
N VAL A 445 0.09 -36.41 8.52
CA VAL A 445 1.31 -35.79 7.99
C VAL A 445 1.51 -36.25 6.54
N PHE A 446 1.49 -35.30 5.61
CA PHE A 446 1.68 -35.57 4.18
C PHE A 446 3.14 -35.32 3.78
N ARG A 447 3.69 -36.21 2.95
CA ARG A 447 4.98 -36.01 2.30
C ARG A 447 4.87 -34.97 1.19
N PHE A 448 5.90 -34.13 1.02
CA PHE A 448 5.95 -33.13 -0.03
C PHE A 448 5.77 -33.73 -1.42
N ALA A 449 6.37 -34.90 -1.67
CA ALA A 449 6.24 -35.61 -2.95
C ALA A 449 4.79 -35.97 -3.28
N ASN A 450 3.99 -36.36 -2.28
CA ASN A 450 2.60 -36.72 -2.46
C ASN A 450 1.75 -35.49 -2.80
N ILE A 451 1.99 -34.37 -2.10
CA ILE A 451 1.29 -33.11 -2.36
C ILE A 451 1.68 -32.53 -3.71
N LYS A 452 2.98 -32.54 -4.05
CA LYS A 452 3.49 -32.14 -5.35
C LYS A 452 2.86 -32.95 -6.49
N GLY A 453 2.73 -34.27 -6.31
CA GLY A 453 2.03 -35.13 -7.27
C GLY A 453 0.55 -34.79 -7.37
N ALA A 454 -0.13 -34.67 -6.22
CA ALA A 454 -1.56 -34.39 -6.15
C ALA A 454 -1.96 -33.06 -6.81
N THR A 455 -1.11 -32.03 -6.72
CA THR A 455 -1.36 -30.70 -7.30
C THR A 455 -0.81 -30.52 -8.71
N ASN A 456 -0.29 -31.59 -9.33
CA ASN A 456 0.43 -31.54 -10.60
C ASN A 456 1.55 -30.48 -10.60
N ASN A 457 2.47 -30.62 -9.64
CA ASN A 457 3.58 -29.69 -9.40
C ASN A 457 3.12 -28.24 -9.14
N PHE A 458 2.05 -28.06 -8.37
CA PHE A 458 1.47 -26.74 -8.08
C PHE A 458 1.16 -25.93 -9.35
N SER A 459 0.60 -26.61 -10.36
CA SER A 459 0.25 -26.00 -11.64
C SER A 459 -0.69 -24.80 -11.45
N SER A 460 -0.47 -23.75 -12.24
CA SER A 460 -1.36 -22.57 -12.29
C SER A 460 -2.79 -22.95 -12.65
N ALA A 461 -3.00 -24.00 -13.46
CA ALA A 461 -4.33 -24.51 -13.81
C ALA A 461 -5.10 -25.07 -12.61
N ASN A 462 -4.39 -25.52 -11.56
CA ASN A 462 -4.97 -26.02 -10.32
C ASN A 462 -5.09 -24.94 -9.25
N LYS A 463 -4.71 -23.69 -9.53
CA LYS A 463 -4.77 -22.60 -8.55
C LYS A 463 -6.24 -22.21 -8.30
N LEU A 464 -6.66 -22.30 -7.04
CA LEU A 464 -8.01 -21.95 -6.60
C LEU A 464 -8.13 -20.46 -6.24
N GLY A 465 -7.05 -19.87 -5.73
CA GLY A 465 -6.95 -18.48 -5.32
C GLY A 465 -5.60 -18.16 -4.69
N GLU A 466 -5.33 -16.89 -4.43
CA GLU A 466 -4.16 -16.43 -3.69
C GLU A 466 -4.54 -15.19 -2.88
N GLY A 467 -4.21 -15.20 -1.59
CA GLY A 467 -4.42 -14.08 -0.67
C GLY A 467 -3.12 -13.74 0.08
N GLY A 468 -3.22 -12.94 1.14
CA GLY A 468 -2.05 -12.54 1.95
C GLY A 468 -1.26 -13.68 2.57
N PHE A 469 -1.81 -14.89 2.57
CA PHE A 469 -1.25 -16.10 3.19
C PHE A 469 -0.60 -17.06 2.18
N GLY A 470 -0.63 -16.72 0.89
CA GLY A 470 -0.06 -17.53 -0.19
C GLY A 470 -1.11 -18.23 -1.06
N PRO A 471 -0.65 -18.95 -2.09
CA PRO A 471 -1.52 -19.59 -3.06
C PRO A 471 -2.19 -20.87 -2.53
N VAL A 472 -3.44 -21.08 -2.94
CA VAL A 472 -4.22 -22.29 -2.66
C VAL A 472 -4.40 -23.08 -3.96
N TYR A 473 -4.12 -24.38 -3.92
CA TYR A 473 -4.22 -25.27 -5.08
C TYR A 473 -5.23 -26.39 -4.86
N LYS A 474 -5.98 -26.75 -5.91
CA LYS A 474 -6.71 -28.00 -5.99
C LYS A 474 -5.71 -29.13 -6.17
N GLY A 475 -5.90 -30.20 -5.41
CA GLY A 475 -5.16 -31.45 -5.59
C GLY A 475 -6.08 -32.65 -5.59
N LYS A 476 -5.58 -33.76 -6.11
CA LYS A 476 -6.25 -35.06 -6.05
C LYS A 476 -5.29 -36.11 -5.49
N LEU A 477 -5.61 -36.65 -4.32
CA LEU A 477 -4.81 -37.70 -3.68
C LEU A 477 -4.92 -39.02 -4.45
N PRO A 478 -3.99 -39.99 -4.27
CA PRO A 478 -3.98 -41.25 -5.02
C PRO A 478 -5.26 -42.09 -4.93
N ARG A 479 -6.05 -41.91 -3.86
CA ARG A 479 -7.35 -42.58 -3.66
C ARG A 479 -8.54 -41.83 -4.27
N GLY A 480 -8.28 -40.78 -5.06
CA GLY A 480 -9.29 -39.98 -5.74
C GLY A 480 -9.88 -38.83 -4.91
N GLN A 481 -9.55 -38.73 -3.62
CA GLN A 481 -10.01 -37.64 -2.75
C GLN A 481 -9.48 -36.29 -3.24
N GLU A 482 -10.40 -35.35 -3.49
CA GLU A 482 -10.07 -33.96 -3.82
C GLU A 482 -9.71 -33.18 -2.55
N ILE A 483 -8.67 -32.36 -2.64
CA ILE A 483 -8.12 -31.58 -1.53
C ILE A 483 -7.84 -30.14 -1.97
N ALA A 484 -7.82 -29.23 -1.00
CA ALA A 484 -7.29 -27.88 -1.17
C ALA A 484 -5.98 -27.76 -0.40
N VAL A 485 -4.92 -27.29 -1.05
CA VAL A 485 -3.57 -27.17 -0.51
C VAL A 485 -3.20 -25.70 -0.40
N LYS A 486 -3.22 -25.15 0.81
CA LYS A 486 -2.75 -23.79 1.11
C LYS A 486 -1.24 -23.85 1.37
N ARG A 487 -0.46 -23.27 0.45
CA ARG A 487 1.01 -23.21 0.56
C ARG A 487 1.40 -21.87 1.16
N LEU A 488 1.97 -21.88 2.35
CA LEU A 488 2.31 -20.66 3.08
C LEU A 488 3.60 -20.05 2.54
N SER A 489 3.63 -18.73 2.40
CA SER A 489 4.81 -18.00 1.91
C SER A 489 5.99 -18.10 2.90
N ALA A 490 7.19 -18.35 2.39
CA ALA A 490 8.41 -18.46 3.18
C ALA A 490 8.89 -17.13 3.81
N SER A 491 8.32 -15.98 3.39
CA SER A 491 8.86 -14.65 3.69
C SER A 491 8.25 -13.92 4.89
N SER A 492 7.34 -14.53 5.67
CA SER A 492 6.69 -13.85 6.80
C SER A 492 6.87 -14.58 8.14
N SER A 493 7.30 -13.85 9.17
CA SER A 493 7.27 -14.31 10.56
C SER A 493 5.83 -14.56 11.05
N GLN A 494 4.85 -13.88 10.44
CA GLN A 494 3.41 -14.05 10.68
C GLN A 494 2.89 -15.42 10.20
N GLY A 495 3.36 -15.95 9.06
CA GLY A 495 2.87 -17.21 8.51
C GLY A 495 3.21 -18.45 9.34
N LEU A 496 4.24 -18.38 10.21
CA LEU A 496 4.56 -19.47 11.12
C LEU A 496 3.58 -19.55 12.31
N GLU A 497 3.25 -18.40 12.91
CA GLU A 497 2.30 -18.31 14.02
C GLU A 497 0.90 -18.74 13.56
N GLU A 498 0.49 -18.31 12.37
CA GLU A 498 -0.79 -18.67 11.77
C GLU A 498 -0.86 -20.17 11.41
N PHE A 499 0.22 -20.73 10.86
CA PHE A 499 0.31 -22.18 10.64
C PHE A 499 0.15 -22.96 11.94
N GLN A 500 0.86 -22.55 12.99
CA GLN A 500 0.77 -23.19 14.30
C GLN A 500 -0.63 -23.08 14.89
N ASN A 501 -1.29 -21.92 14.76
CA ASN A 501 -2.67 -21.73 15.19
C ASN A 501 -3.61 -22.68 14.45
N GLU A 502 -3.56 -22.73 13.12
CA GLU A 502 -4.43 -23.60 12.32
C GLU A 502 -4.21 -25.09 12.63
N VAL A 503 -2.96 -25.54 12.73
CA VAL A 503 -2.65 -26.94 13.09
C VAL A 503 -3.17 -27.26 14.51
N THR A 504 -2.96 -26.35 15.47
CA THR A 504 -3.36 -26.55 16.87
C THR A 504 -4.88 -26.57 17.04
N LEU A 505 -5.59 -25.66 16.37
CA LEU A 505 -7.04 -25.55 16.46
C LEU A 505 -7.74 -26.70 15.75
N THR A 506 -7.21 -27.15 14.61
CA THR A 506 -7.90 -28.22 13.85
C THR A 506 -7.80 -29.58 14.51
N ALA A 507 -6.82 -29.81 15.40
CA ALA A 507 -6.83 -30.99 16.26
C ALA A 507 -8.03 -31.03 17.21
N ARG A 508 -8.68 -29.88 17.48
CA ARG A 508 -9.68 -29.69 18.54
C ARG A 508 -11.06 -29.29 18.03
N LEU A 509 -11.17 -28.78 16.81
CA LEU A 509 -12.41 -28.27 16.24
C LEU A 509 -12.96 -29.22 15.17
N GLN A 510 -14.14 -29.78 15.40
CA GLN A 510 -14.86 -30.61 14.45
C GLN A 510 -16.35 -30.27 14.49
N HIS A 511 -16.84 -29.64 13.42
CA HIS A 511 -18.25 -29.27 13.30
C HIS A 511 -18.64 -29.18 11.82
N VAL A 512 -19.90 -29.46 11.51
CA VAL A 512 -20.39 -29.52 10.11
C VAL A 512 -20.25 -28.19 9.37
N ASN A 513 -20.33 -27.06 10.10
CA ASN A 513 -20.15 -25.70 9.57
C ASN A 513 -18.73 -25.14 9.72
N LEU A 514 -17.71 -25.97 9.93
CA LEU A 514 -16.30 -25.56 9.92
C LEU A 514 -15.55 -26.36 8.86
N VAL A 515 -14.66 -25.70 8.11
CA VAL A 515 -13.84 -26.39 7.10
C VAL A 515 -12.83 -27.30 7.79
N ARG A 516 -12.81 -28.57 7.40
CA ARG A 516 -11.92 -29.57 7.99
C ARG A 516 -10.51 -29.52 7.39
N VAL A 517 -9.49 -29.38 8.23
CA VAL A 517 -8.09 -29.69 7.86
C VAL A 517 -7.88 -31.19 7.94
N LEU A 518 -7.46 -31.78 6.82
CA LEU A 518 -7.14 -33.19 6.69
C LEU A 518 -5.71 -33.50 7.15
N GLY A 519 -4.81 -32.53 7.05
CA GLY A 519 -3.42 -32.69 7.45
C GLY A 519 -2.52 -31.53 7.09
N TYR A 520 -1.21 -31.73 7.27
CA TYR A 520 -0.19 -30.72 6.98
C TYR A 520 1.09 -31.34 6.39
N CYS A 521 1.93 -30.50 5.79
CA CYS A 521 3.26 -30.85 5.29
C CYS A 521 4.27 -29.79 5.76
N THR A 522 5.41 -30.24 6.30
CA THR A 522 6.55 -29.41 6.75
C THR A 522 7.88 -29.82 6.13
N GLU A 523 7.87 -30.76 5.18
CA GLU A 523 9.08 -31.23 4.49
C GLU A 523 9.69 -30.16 3.58
N LYS A 524 11.03 -30.17 3.43
CA LYS A 524 11.78 -29.27 2.53
C LYS A 524 11.57 -27.77 2.80
N GLU A 525 11.38 -27.39 4.06
CA GLU A 525 11.11 -26.00 4.49
C GLU A 525 9.77 -25.43 3.98
N GLU A 526 8.93 -26.25 3.35
CA GLU A 526 7.61 -25.89 2.88
C GLU A 526 6.57 -26.12 3.96
N LYS A 527 5.78 -25.10 4.30
CA LYS A 527 4.65 -25.24 5.23
C LYS A 527 3.35 -25.22 4.45
N MET A 528 2.62 -26.34 4.48
CA MET A 528 1.37 -26.48 3.74
C MET A 528 0.27 -27.04 4.64
N LEU A 529 -0.94 -26.50 4.49
CA LEU A 529 -2.16 -27.01 5.11
C LEU A 529 -3.03 -27.66 4.04
N ILE A 530 -3.57 -28.83 4.35
CA ILE A 530 -4.40 -29.63 3.45
C ILE A 530 -5.82 -29.66 4.01
N TYR A 531 -6.76 -29.06 3.28
CA TYR A 531 -8.18 -29.01 3.64
C TYR A 531 -9.00 -29.94 2.75
N GLU A 532 -10.21 -30.25 3.20
CA GLU A 532 -11.25 -30.71 2.29
C GLU A 532 -11.51 -29.68 1.17
N TYR A 533 -11.78 -30.17 -0.03
CA TYR A 533 -12.05 -29.31 -1.16
C TYR A 533 -13.51 -28.82 -1.13
N MET A 534 -13.68 -27.51 -1.29
CA MET A 534 -14.99 -26.84 -1.30
C MET A 534 -15.36 -26.45 -2.75
N PRO A 535 -16.22 -27.22 -3.45
CA PRO A 535 -16.44 -27.05 -4.89
C PRO A 535 -17.15 -25.76 -5.26
N ASN A 536 -18.04 -25.26 -4.39
CA ASN A 536 -18.76 -24.02 -4.61
C ASN A 536 -17.98 -22.78 -4.13
N LYS A 537 -16.73 -22.94 -3.64
CA LYS A 537 -15.86 -21.82 -3.25
C LYS A 537 -16.51 -20.92 -2.19
N SER A 538 -16.15 -19.63 -2.13
CA SER A 538 -16.57 -18.71 -1.08
C SER A 538 -17.87 -17.96 -1.38
N LEU A 539 -18.57 -17.56 -0.31
CA LEU A 539 -19.88 -16.89 -0.34
C LEU A 539 -19.84 -15.52 -1.03
N ASP A 540 -18.75 -14.78 -0.90
CA ASP A 540 -18.56 -13.47 -1.54
C ASP A 540 -18.67 -13.53 -3.08
N LEU A 541 -18.27 -14.65 -3.68
CA LEU A 541 -18.42 -14.90 -5.13
C LEU A 541 -19.89 -15.01 -5.56
N TYR A 542 -20.81 -15.26 -4.63
CA TYR A 542 -22.24 -15.30 -4.91
C TYR A 542 -22.90 -13.98 -4.51
N LEU A 543 -22.59 -13.43 -3.34
CA LEU A 543 -23.23 -12.20 -2.87
C LEU A 543 -22.94 -11.00 -3.77
N PHE A 544 -21.74 -10.92 -4.34
CA PHE A 544 -21.31 -9.71 -5.04
C PHE A 544 -21.18 -9.82 -6.56
N ASP A 545 -21.43 -11.00 -7.12
CA ASP A 545 -21.53 -11.23 -8.56
C ASP A 545 -23.02 -11.21 -8.96
N PRO A 546 -23.47 -10.27 -9.81
CA PRO A 546 -24.89 -10.14 -10.14
C PRO A 546 -25.53 -11.42 -10.72
N ILE A 547 -24.76 -12.22 -11.45
CA ILE A 547 -25.25 -13.45 -12.08
C ILE A 547 -25.39 -14.55 -11.03
N ARG A 548 -24.36 -14.79 -10.23
CA ARG A 548 -24.35 -15.84 -9.19
C ARG A 548 -25.25 -15.49 -8.01
N ARG A 549 -25.47 -14.20 -7.72
CA ARG A 549 -26.39 -13.72 -6.69
C ARG A 549 -27.80 -14.25 -6.87
N SER A 550 -28.27 -14.32 -8.13
CA SER A 550 -29.58 -14.90 -8.47
C SER A 550 -29.72 -16.38 -8.07
N ARG A 551 -28.61 -17.09 -7.84
CA ARG A 551 -28.61 -18.49 -7.38
C ARG A 551 -28.84 -18.62 -5.87
N LEU A 552 -28.68 -17.53 -5.13
CA LEU A 552 -28.93 -17.43 -3.69
C LEU A 552 -30.29 -16.77 -3.43
N ASP A 553 -31.35 -17.56 -3.61
CA ASP A 553 -32.68 -17.22 -3.12
C ASP A 553 -32.69 -17.07 -1.59
N TRP A 554 -33.77 -16.52 -1.04
CA TRP A 554 -33.86 -16.25 0.38
C TRP A 554 -33.71 -17.53 1.23
N LYS A 555 -34.29 -18.65 0.81
CA LYS A 555 -34.17 -19.93 1.52
C LYS A 555 -32.71 -20.37 1.66
N LYS A 556 -31.92 -20.27 0.60
CA LYS A 556 -30.47 -20.57 0.65
C LYS A 556 -29.71 -19.57 1.53
N ARG A 557 -30.07 -18.28 1.48
CA ARG A 557 -29.43 -17.28 2.35
C ARG A 557 -29.73 -17.53 3.83
N VAL A 558 -30.97 -17.90 4.18
CA VAL A 558 -31.35 -18.31 5.54
C VAL A 558 -30.53 -19.53 5.97
N HIS A 559 -30.44 -20.57 5.13
CA HIS A 559 -29.61 -21.75 5.41
C HIS A 559 -28.15 -21.39 5.67
N ILE A 560 -27.60 -20.45 4.90
CA ILE A 560 -26.24 -19.93 5.09
C ILE A 560 -26.12 -19.18 6.42
N ILE A 561 -27.06 -18.29 6.74
CA ILE A 561 -27.10 -17.54 7.99
C ILE A 561 -27.13 -18.51 9.18
N GLU A 562 -28.05 -19.48 9.17
CA GLU A 562 -28.19 -20.47 10.23
C GLU A 562 -26.92 -21.29 10.42
N GLY A 563 -26.31 -21.78 9.34
CA GLY A 563 -25.07 -22.55 9.43
C GLY A 563 -23.87 -21.74 9.94
N VAL A 564 -23.74 -20.47 9.54
CA VAL A 564 -22.71 -19.58 10.11
C VAL A 564 -22.96 -19.32 11.59
N THR A 565 -24.21 -19.05 11.99
CA THR A 565 -24.58 -18.88 13.39
C THR A 565 -24.27 -20.13 14.22
N GLN A 566 -24.59 -21.33 13.72
CA GLN A 566 -24.26 -22.60 14.39
C GLN A 566 -22.75 -22.81 14.51
N GLY A 567 -21.99 -22.51 13.46
CA GLY A 567 -20.52 -22.57 13.49
C GLY A 567 -19.91 -21.66 14.55
N LEU A 568 -20.38 -20.41 14.66
CA LEU A 568 -19.92 -19.46 15.67
C LEU A 568 -20.33 -19.88 17.09
N LEU A 569 -21.57 -20.37 17.26
CA LEU A 569 -22.04 -20.92 18.52
C LEU A 569 -21.17 -22.08 19.01
N TYR A 570 -20.80 -22.98 18.10
CA TYR A 570 -19.90 -24.08 18.42
C TYR A 570 -18.55 -23.55 18.92
N LEU A 571 -17.96 -22.58 18.22
CA LEU A 571 -16.66 -22.01 18.60
C LEU A 571 -16.69 -21.30 19.97
N GLN A 572 -17.79 -20.63 20.30
CA GLN A 572 -17.89 -19.80 21.50
C GLN A 572 -18.37 -20.56 22.74
N GLU A 573 -19.38 -21.40 22.59
CA GLU A 573 -20.14 -21.98 23.72
C GLU A 573 -19.95 -23.51 23.86
N TYR A 574 -19.96 -24.24 22.75
CA TYR A 574 -20.04 -25.71 22.78
C TYR A 574 -18.69 -26.43 22.62
N ALA A 575 -17.65 -25.76 22.15
CA ALA A 575 -16.31 -26.31 22.11
C ALA A 575 -15.73 -26.46 23.53
N ASN A 576 -14.78 -27.40 23.70
CA ASN A 576 -14.07 -27.58 24.97
C ASN A 576 -13.25 -26.34 25.36
N ILE A 577 -12.93 -25.48 24.38
CA ILE A 577 -12.21 -24.23 24.54
C ILE A 577 -12.94 -23.17 23.72
N THR A 578 -13.14 -21.98 24.29
CA THR A 578 -13.71 -20.85 23.57
C THR A 578 -12.71 -20.36 22.53
N VAL A 579 -13.14 -20.30 21.27
CA VAL A 579 -12.33 -19.85 20.14
C VAL A 579 -12.95 -18.58 19.56
N ILE A 580 -12.14 -17.54 19.45
CA ILE A 580 -12.50 -16.30 18.75
C ILE A 580 -11.81 -16.30 17.41
N HIS A 581 -12.58 -16.24 16.32
CA HIS A 581 -12.07 -16.38 14.96
C HIS A 581 -11.29 -15.15 14.49
N ARG A 582 -11.83 -13.95 14.73
CA ARG A 582 -11.20 -12.65 14.44
C ARG A 582 -10.95 -12.29 12.97
N ASP A 583 -11.45 -13.10 12.03
CA ASP A 583 -11.42 -12.81 10.60
C ASP A 583 -12.65 -13.38 9.88
N LEU A 584 -13.82 -13.26 10.54
CA LEU A 584 -15.08 -13.69 9.95
C LEU A 584 -15.51 -12.68 8.86
N LYS A 585 -15.68 -13.15 7.64
CA LYS A 585 -16.07 -12.36 6.46
C LYS A 585 -16.64 -13.25 5.36
N ALA A 586 -17.30 -12.67 4.37
CA ALA A 586 -17.95 -13.42 3.29
C ALA A 586 -16.96 -14.31 2.49
N SER A 587 -15.72 -13.87 2.29
CA SER A 587 -14.70 -14.67 1.58
C SER A 587 -14.15 -15.85 2.40
N ASN A 588 -14.38 -15.87 3.72
CA ASN A 588 -13.99 -16.97 4.61
C ASN A 588 -15.16 -17.93 4.91
N ILE A 589 -16.34 -17.72 4.32
CA ILE A 589 -17.43 -18.69 4.33
C ILE A 589 -17.37 -19.49 3.03
N LEU A 590 -16.90 -20.73 3.10
CA LEU A 590 -16.85 -21.64 1.95
C LEU A 590 -18.14 -22.46 1.85
N LEU A 591 -18.47 -22.90 0.64
CA LEU A 591 -19.69 -23.63 0.31
C LEU A 591 -19.32 -25.02 -0.25
N ASP A 592 -19.88 -26.05 0.36
CA ASP A 592 -19.74 -27.43 -0.14
C ASP A 592 -20.65 -27.66 -1.36
N ASP A 593 -20.68 -28.88 -1.87
CA ASP A 593 -21.46 -29.29 -3.05
C ASP A 593 -22.97 -29.04 -2.88
N GLU A 594 -23.52 -29.19 -1.67
CA GLU A 594 -24.92 -28.89 -1.36
C GLU A 594 -25.19 -27.43 -0.96
N MET A 595 -24.21 -26.53 -1.09
CA MET A 595 -24.28 -25.11 -0.68
C MET A 595 -24.40 -24.91 0.84
N ASN A 596 -23.95 -25.86 1.66
CA ASN A 596 -23.86 -25.65 3.10
C ASN A 596 -22.65 -24.75 3.42
N PRO A 597 -22.82 -23.79 4.36
CA PRO A 597 -21.73 -22.90 4.75
C PRO A 597 -20.75 -23.59 5.70
N LYS A 598 -19.46 -23.34 5.47
CA LYS A 598 -18.37 -23.70 6.38
C LYS A 598 -17.43 -22.52 6.61
N ILE A 599 -17.21 -22.19 7.87
CA ILE A 599 -16.26 -21.15 8.29
C ILE A 599 -14.83 -21.68 8.12
N SER A 600 -13.95 -20.85 7.56
CA SER A 600 -12.56 -21.18 7.21
C SER A 600 -11.59 -20.09 7.64
N ASP A 601 -10.28 -20.39 7.57
CA ASP A 601 -9.16 -19.47 7.85
C ASP A 601 -8.97 -19.09 9.32
N PHE A 602 -8.57 -20.08 10.13
CA PHE A 602 -8.35 -19.94 11.57
C PHE A 602 -6.96 -19.40 11.95
N GLY A 603 -6.15 -18.92 10.99
CA GLY A 603 -4.77 -18.48 11.26
C GLY A 603 -4.69 -17.36 12.32
N MET A 604 -5.73 -16.54 12.40
CA MET A 604 -5.83 -15.39 13.30
C MET A 604 -6.57 -15.68 14.60
N ALA A 605 -7.11 -16.90 14.74
CA ALA A 605 -7.97 -17.25 15.85
C ALA A 605 -7.19 -17.29 17.18
N ARG A 606 -7.91 -17.10 18.28
CA ARG A 606 -7.36 -17.08 19.64
C ARG A 606 -8.17 -17.96 20.59
N LEU A 607 -7.46 -18.68 21.45
CA LEU A 607 -8.02 -19.57 22.46
C LEU A 607 -8.22 -18.80 23.78
N PHE A 608 -9.40 -18.91 24.36
CA PHE A 608 -9.72 -18.41 25.70
C PHE A 608 -9.95 -19.57 26.66
N ARG A 609 -9.45 -19.44 27.90
CA ARG A 609 -9.93 -20.29 29.00
C ARG A 609 -11.35 -19.86 29.34
N LYS A 610 -12.23 -20.81 29.69
CA LYS A 610 -13.68 -20.55 29.91
C LYS A 610 -13.99 -19.43 30.93
N ASP A 611 -13.02 -19.06 31.78
CA ASP A 611 -13.18 -18.05 32.83
C ASP A 611 -12.63 -16.65 32.46
N ALA A 612 -12.09 -16.46 31.25
CA ALA A 612 -11.59 -15.18 30.76
C ALA A 612 -12.53 -14.60 29.69
N TYR A 613 -13.09 -13.41 29.93
CA TYR A 613 -14.10 -12.79 29.07
C TYR A 613 -13.52 -11.80 28.03
N GLU A 614 -12.28 -11.36 28.20
CA GLU A 614 -11.65 -10.29 27.41
C GLU A 614 -10.12 -10.43 27.41
N ALA A 615 -9.46 -10.08 26.29
CA ALA A 615 -8.00 -10.00 26.22
C ALA A 615 -7.54 -8.78 25.41
N ASN A 616 -6.32 -8.31 25.71
CA ASN A 616 -5.70 -7.18 25.02
C ASN A 616 -4.49 -7.63 24.18
N THR A 617 -4.25 -6.95 23.07
CA THR A 617 -3.08 -7.16 22.22
C THR A 617 -2.51 -5.82 21.75
N SER A 618 -1.18 -5.73 21.70
CA SER A 618 -0.47 -4.58 21.11
C SER A 618 -0.45 -4.61 19.58
N ARG A 619 -0.83 -5.75 18.97
CA ARG A 619 -0.88 -5.96 17.53
C ARG A 619 -2.33 -6.05 17.05
N ILE A 620 -2.74 -5.10 16.21
CA ILE A 620 -4.06 -5.05 15.56
C ILE A 620 -4.01 -5.89 14.27
N VAL A 621 -4.84 -6.92 14.20
CA VAL A 621 -5.00 -7.79 13.01
C VAL A 621 -6.50 -8.07 12.76
N GLY A 622 -6.91 -8.12 11.49
CA GLY A 622 -8.26 -8.45 11.03
C GLY A 622 -8.56 -7.79 9.68
N THR A 623 -9.63 -8.19 8.99
CA THR A 623 -10.03 -7.57 7.73
C THR A 623 -10.78 -6.25 7.96
N TYR A 624 -10.26 -5.16 7.38
CA TYR A 624 -10.86 -3.83 7.45
C TYR A 624 -12.37 -3.85 7.09
N GLY A 625 -13.18 -3.15 7.88
CA GLY A 625 -14.65 -3.15 7.74
C GLY A 625 -15.38 -4.30 8.44
N TYR A 626 -14.68 -5.32 8.97
CA TYR A 626 -15.22 -6.34 9.87
C TYR A 626 -14.67 -6.24 11.30
N VAL A 627 -13.67 -5.37 11.50
CA VAL A 627 -13.01 -5.15 12.79
C VAL A 627 -13.84 -4.20 13.66
N PRO A 628 -14.18 -4.56 14.91
CA PRO A 628 -14.95 -3.71 15.80
C PRO A 628 -14.12 -2.56 16.40
N PRO A 629 -14.77 -1.44 16.80
CA PRO A 629 -14.11 -0.21 17.25
C PRO A 629 -13.24 -0.38 18.50
N GLU A 630 -13.67 -1.17 19.48
CA GLU A 630 -12.91 -1.41 20.72
C GLU A 630 -11.57 -2.11 20.45
N TYR A 631 -11.51 -2.93 19.40
CA TYR A 631 -10.28 -3.60 19.01
C TYR A 631 -9.31 -2.65 18.33
N VAL A 632 -9.82 -1.74 17.50
CA VAL A 632 -9.00 -0.70 16.84
C VAL A 632 -8.47 0.32 17.85
N THR A 633 -9.30 0.72 18.80
CA THR A 633 -8.99 1.80 19.75
C THR A 633 -8.20 1.34 20.97
N LYS A 634 -8.50 0.15 21.51
CA LYS A 634 -7.95 -0.34 22.79
C LYS A 634 -7.15 -1.65 22.63
N GLY A 635 -7.14 -2.27 21.45
CA GLY A 635 -6.53 -3.58 21.24
C GLY A 635 -7.30 -4.73 21.89
N THR A 636 -8.55 -4.48 22.30
CA THR A 636 -9.38 -5.37 23.11
C THR A 636 -10.21 -6.30 22.23
N TYR A 637 -10.21 -7.60 22.52
CA TYR A 637 -11.07 -8.57 21.84
C TYR A 637 -11.72 -9.54 22.83
N SER A 638 -12.97 -9.89 22.53
CA SER A 638 -13.83 -10.84 23.26
C SER A 638 -14.74 -11.55 22.26
N MET A 639 -15.62 -12.44 22.72
CA MET A 639 -16.60 -13.12 21.84
C MET A 639 -17.44 -12.12 21.03
N LYS A 640 -17.60 -10.89 21.55
CA LYS A 640 -18.30 -9.78 20.88
C LYS A 640 -17.59 -9.27 19.62
N TYR A 641 -16.33 -9.65 19.39
CA TYR A 641 -15.63 -9.39 18.14
C TYR A 641 -16.31 -10.10 16.99
N ASP A 642 -16.46 -11.43 17.09
CA ASP A 642 -17.06 -12.22 16.01
C ASP A 642 -18.56 -11.91 15.86
N VAL A 643 -19.25 -11.49 16.92
CA VAL A 643 -20.62 -10.96 16.84
C VAL A 643 -20.67 -9.73 15.93
N TYR A 644 -19.76 -8.76 16.12
CA TYR A 644 -19.70 -7.57 15.27
C TYR A 644 -19.44 -7.96 13.81
N SER A 645 -18.44 -8.81 13.56
CA SER A 645 -18.13 -9.29 12.22
C SER A 645 -19.31 -10.06 11.59
N PHE A 646 -20.07 -10.82 12.39
CA PHE A 646 -21.30 -11.49 11.95
C PHE A 646 -22.38 -10.49 11.56
N GLY A 647 -22.56 -9.40 12.32
CA GLY A 647 -23.50 -8.33 11.97
C GLY A 647 -23.19 -7.70 10.61
N VAL A 648 -21.91 -7.39 10.35
CA VAL A 648 -21.45 -6.91 9.04
C VAL A 648 -21.76 -7.94 7.94
N LEU A 649 -21.42 -9.20 8.17
CA LEU A 649 -21.67 -10.29 7.22
C LEU A 649 -23.18 -10.46 6.94
N LEU A 650 -24.03 -10.37 7.97
CA LEU A 650 -25.48 -10.50 7.84
C LEU A 650 -26.06 -9.37 6.98
N LEU A 651 -25.61 -8.12 7.17
CA LEU A 651 -25.99 -7.00 6.31
C LEU A 651 -25.61 -7.25 4.85
N GLN A 652 -24.44 -7.85 4.58
CA GLN A 652 -24.03 -8.21 3.22
C GLN A 652 -24.88 -9.35 2.64
N ILE A 653 -25.24 -10.34 3.44
CA ILE A 653 -26.09 -11.46 3.00
C ILE A 653 -27.46 -10.95 2.59
N ILE A 654 -28.10 -10.07 3.36
CA ILE A 654 -29.46 -9.60 3.04
C ILE A 654 -29.53 -8.56 1.92
N SER A 655 -28.43 -7.82 1.67
CA SER A 655 -28.42 -6.71 0.70
C SER A 655 -27.63 -6.98 -0.58
N GLY A 656 -26.69 -7.93 -0.55
CA GLY A 656 -25.69 -8.10 -1.61
C GLY A 656 -24.73 -6.90 -1.76
N LYS A 657 -24.70 -5.97 -0.79
CA LYS A 657 -23.85 -4.78 -0.79
C LYS A 657 -22.49 -5.04 -0.14
N ARG A 658 -21.44 -4.35 -0.57
CA ARG A 658 -20.07 -4.48 -0.05
C ARG A 658 -19.85 -3.49 1.09
N ASN A 659 -19.03 -3.85 2.07
CA ASN A 659 -18.67 -2.93 3.16
C ASN A 659 -17.52 -1.96 2.79
N THR A 660 -16.92 -2.09 1.61
CA THR A 660 -15.85 -1.23 1.07
C THR A 660 -16.37 -0.09 0.18
N CYS A 661 -17.69 0.05 0.04
CA CYS A 661 -18.33 1.06 -0.79
C CYS A 661 -19.11 2.04 0.10
N TYR A 662 -19.37 3.23 -0.45
CA TYR A 662 -20.26 4.22 0.15
C TYR A 662 -21.63 4.19 -0.52
N TYR A 663 -22.65 4.58 0.23
CA TYR A 663 -24.06 4.48 -0.15
C TYR A 663 -24.82 5.77 0.22
N GLY A 664 -26.08 5.82 -0.19
CA GLY A 664 -26.98 6.95 0.02
C GLY A 664 -26.93 7.98 -1.11
N PRO A 665 -27.80 9.01 -1.08
CA PRO A 665 -27.96 9.99 -2.17
C PRO A 665 -26.70 10.80 -2.49
N HIS A 666 -25.78 10.90 -1.53
CA HIS A 666 -24.52 11.65 -1.64
C HIS A 666 -23.29 10.74 -1.58
N GLU A 667 -23.47 9.41 -1.67
CA GLU A 667 -22.40 8.40 -1.65
C GLU A 667 -21.37 8.60 -0.53
N ASN A 668 -21.85 8.92 0.67
CA ASN A 668 -21.00 9.26 1.82
C ASN A 668 -21.27 8.41 3.07
N LEU A 669 -22.24 7.51 3.04
CA LEU A 669 -22.56 6.63 4.17
C LEU A 669 -21.89 5.29 4.00
N ASN A 670 -21.18 4.81 5.03
CA ASN A 670 -20.69 3.43 5.00
C ASN A 670 -21.86 2.42 5.09
N LEU A 671 -21.60 1.13 4.85
CA LEU A 671 -22.64 0.09 4.84
C LEU A 671 -23.52 0.08 6.12
N LEU A 672 -22.92 0.31 7.29
CA LEU A 672 -23.60 0.28 8.58
C LEU A 672 -24.49 1.52 8.76
N GLU A 673 -23.93 2.70 8.47
CA GLU A 673 -24.68 3.97 8.50
C GLU A 673 -25.85 3.95 7.53
N PHE A 674 -25.65 3.43 6.31
CA PHE A 674 -26.70 3.34 5.31
C PHE A 674 -27.82 2.37 5.71
N ALA A 675 -27.46 1.21 6.27
CA ALA A 675 -28.42 0.26 6.81
C ALA A 675 -29.23 0.89 7.95
N TYR A 676 -28.55 1.57 8.89
CA TYR A 676 -29.21 2.20 10.03
C TYR A 676 -30.14 3.33 9.62
N ASP A 677 -29.68 4.27 8.78
CA ASP A 677 -30.47 5.43 8.35
C ASP A 677 -31.74 4.93 7.61
N LEU A 678 -31.62 3.94 6.70
CA LEU A 678 -32.80 3.36 6.02
C LEU A 678 -33.72 2.59 6.97
N TRP A 679 -33.19 1.84 7.94
CA TRP A 679 -34.01 1.12 8.92
C TRP A 679 -34.77 2.09 9.83
N ASN A 680 -34.10 3.13 10.32
CA ASN A 680 -34.66 4.14 11.20
C ASN A 680 -35.74 4.99 10.50
N ASP A 681 -35.57 5.24 9.21
CA ASP A 681 -36.53 6.00 8.40
C ASP A 681 -37.69 5.13 7.86
N GLU A 682 -37.86 3.90 8.37
CA GLU A 682 -38.86 2.91 7.92
C GLU A 682 -38.74 2.54 6.43
N ARG A 683 -37.56 2.75 5.83
CA ARG A 683 -37.22 2.52 4.41
C ARG A 683 -36.27 1.33 4.21
N GLY A 684 -36.24 0.40 5.16
CA GLY A 684 -35.31 -0.74 5.17
C GLY A 684 -35.43 -1.65 3.93
N THR A 685 -36.58 -1.67 3.26
CA THR A 685 -36.77 -2.40 1.99
C THR A 685 -35.85 -1.91 0.87
N GLU A 686 -35.44 -0.63 0.87
CA GLU A 686 -34.48 -0.08 -0.10
C GLU A 686 -33.05 -0.61 0.10
N PHE A 687 -32.75 -1.11 1.32
CA PHE A 687 -31.46 -1.70 1.63
C PHE A 687 -31.36 -3.15 1.12
N ILE A 688 -32.49 -3.85 1.12
CA ILE A 688 -32.58 -5.29 0.83
C ILE A 688 -32.34 -5.57 -0.65
N ASP A 689 -31.74 -6.72 -0.94
CA ASP A 689 -31.59 -7.22 -2.30
C ASP A 689 -32.98 -7.46 -2.94
N PRO A 690 -33.35 -6.78 -4.04
CA PRO A 690 -34.67 -6.87 -4.64
C PRO A 690 -35.05 -8.26 -5.16
N SER A 691 -34.07 -9.16 -5.31
CA SER A 691 -34.32 -10.54 -5.74
C SER A 691 -34.80 -11.46 -4.60
N LEU A 692 -34.84 -10.98 -3.35
CA LEU A 692 -35.24 -11.76 -2.20
C LEU A 692 -36.72 -11.65 -1.90
N ASP A 693 -37.32 -12.78 -1.58
CA ASP A 693 -38.71 -12.90 -1.12
C ASP A 693 -38.76 -13.78 0.13
N ASP A 694 -39.30 -13.23 1.23
CA ASP A 694 -39.45 -13.90 2.51
C ASP A 694 -40.90 -14.24 2.87
N SER A 695 -41.82 -14.10 1.92
CA SER A 695 -43.24 -14.41 2.09
C SER A 695 -43.48 -15.81 2.68
N SER A 696 -42.73 -16.80 2.19
CA SER A 696 -42.81 -18.21 2.59
C SER A 696 -41.82 -18.62 3.70
N SER A 697 -40.98 -17.70 4.19
CA SER A 697 -39.96 -17.99 5.19
C SER A 697 -40.41 -17.58 6.60
N PRO A 698 -40.15 -18.41 7.63
CA PRO A 698 -40.30 -18.02 9.03
C PRO A 698 -39.15 -17.12 9.53
N CYS A 699 -38.07 -16.97 8.76
CA CYS A 699 -37.01 -16.01 9.06
C CYS A 699 -37.19 -14.79 8.15
N LYS A 700 -37.63 -13.66 8.72
CA LYS A 700 -37.91 -12.43 7.97
C LYS A 700 -36.65 -11.61 7.67
N ILE A 701 -36.58 -10.99 6.49
CA ILE A 701 -35.39 -10.23 6.05
C ILE A 701 -35.24 -8.96 6.91
N MET A 702 -36.34 -8.26 7.16
CA MET A 702 -36.33 -7.08 8.04
C MET A 702 -35.89 -7.42 9.47
N ARG A 703 -36.24 -8.62 9.94
CA ARG A 703 -35.79 -9.14 11.23
C ARG A 703 -34.29 -9.38 11.23
N CYS A 704 -33.75 -9.97 10.17
CA CYS A 704 -32.30 -10.13 9.99
C CYS A 704 -31.58 -8.78 9.97
N MET A 705 -32.15 -7.76 9.33
CA MET A 705 -31.58 -6.41 9.32
C MET A 705 -31.49 -5.82 10.73
N GLN A 706 -32.56 -5.94 11.53
CA GLN A 706 -32.57 -5.48 12.92
C GLN A 706 -31.52 -6.20 13.78
N ILE A 707 -31.44 -7.54 13.65
CA ILE A 707 -30.45 -8.36 14.36
C ILE A 707 -29.03 -7.95 13.96
N ALA A 708 -28.78 -7.72 12.67
CA ALA A 708 -27.49 -7.29 12.17
C ALA A 708 -27.08 -5.93 12.75
N LEU A 709 -28.00 -4.98 12.83
CA LEU A 709 -27.78 -3.66 13.45
C LEU A 709 -27.48 -3.76 14.95
N LEU A 710 -28.15 -4.67 15.68
CA LEU A 710 -27.84 -4.97 17.09
C LEU A 710 -26.45 -5.60 17.27
N CYS A 711 -25.96 -6.36 16.29
CA CYS A 711 -24.63 -6.95 16.33
C CYS A 711 -23.51 -5.92 16.10
N VAL A 712 -23.76 -4.83 15.38
CA VAL A 712 -22.73 -3.83 15.01
C VAL A 712 -22.70 -2.57 15.91
N GLN A 713 -23.26 -2.67 17.11
CA GLN A 713 -23.27 -1.57 18.08
C GLN A 713 -21.85 -1.17 18.51
N GLU A 714 -21.64 0.12 18.79
CA GLU A 714 -20.33 0.64 19.19
C GLU A 714 -19.82 -0.02 20.48
N ASN A 715 -20.66 -0.05 21.51
CA ASN A 715 -20.33 -0.70 22.78
C ASN A 715 -20.49 -2.23 22.67
N PRO A 716 -19.46 -3.04 22.96
CA PRO A 716 -19.56 -4.50 22.98
C PRO A 716 -20.62 -5.04 23.94
N GLY A 717 -20.91 -4.31 25.02
CA GLY A 717 -21.95 -4.68 25.99
C GLY A 717 -23.36 -4.64 25.40
N ASP A 718 -23.60 -3.78 24.42
CA ASP A 718 -24.91 -3.61 23.78
C ASP A 718 -25.16 -4.65 22.67
N ARG A 719 -24.13 -5.41 22.26
CA ARG A 719 -24.25 -6.47 21.25
C ARG A 719 -24.81 -7.74 21.87
N PRO A 720 -25.73 -8.47 21.22
CA PRO A 720 -26.19 -9.77 21.70
C PRO A 720 -25.05 -10.82 21.68
N SER A 721 -25.19 -11.87 22.47
CA SER A 721 -24.42 -13.11 22.33
C SER A 721 -24.86 -13.89 21.09
N MET A 722 -24.03 -14.80 20.58
CA MET A 722 -24.43 -15.65 19.46
C MET A 722 -25.61 -16.58 19.79
N LEU A 723 -25.82 -16.91 21.06
CA LEU A 723 -26.99 -17.66 21.54
C LEU A 723 -28.27 -16.84 21.46
N GLU A 724 -28.21 -15.57 21.86
CA GLU A 724 -29.32 -14.63 21.69
C GLU A 724 -29.61 -14.41 20.20
N VAL A 725 -28.58 -14.19 19.37
CA VAL A 725 -28.73 -14.06 17.90
C VAL A 725 -29.44 -15.28 17.31
N PHE A 726 -29.00 -16.49 17.65
CA PHE A 726 -29.64 -17.74 17.20
C PHE A 726 -31.11 -17.82 17.62
N THR A 727 -31.41 -17.44 18.86
CA THR A 727 -32.78 -17.43 19.38
C THR A 727 -33.65 -16.39 18.67
N MET A 728 -33.11 -15.19 18.41
CA MET A 728 -33.78 -14.10 17.71
C MET A 728 -34.06 -14.42 16.23
N LEU A 729 -33.18 -15.20 15.59
CA LEU A 729 -33.35 -15.67 14.21
C LEU A 729 -34.43 -16.75 14.08
N LYS A 730 -34.68 -17.55 15.13
CA LYS A 730 -35.69 -18.62 15.14
C LYS A 730 -37.08 -18.18 15.61
N ASN A 731 -37.15 -17.17 16.46
CA ASN A 731 -38.41 -16.72 17.09
C ASN A 731 -38.78 -15.30 16.65
N ASP A 732 -39.69 -15.20 15.67
CA ASP A 732 -40.21 -13.93 15.16
C ASP A 732 -40.97 -13.10 16.21
N SER A 733 -41.50 -13.74 17.25
CA SER A 733 -42.30 -13.10 18.31
C SER A 733 -41.49 -12.61 19.53
N MET A 734 -40.17 -12.75 19.52
CA MET A 734 -39.33 -12.28 20.65
C MET A 734 -39.20 -10.75 20.63
N PRO A 735 -39.50 -10.05 21.75
CA PRO A 735 -39.26 -8.63 21.86
C PRO A 735 -37.77 -8.33 21.67
N THR A 736 -37.45 -7.40 20.78
CA THR A 736 -36.07 -6.95 20.56
C THR A 736 -35.97 -5.46 20.77
N THR A 737 -34.88 -5.06 21.41
CA THR A 737 -34.53 -3.67 21.57
C THR A 737 -34.31 -3.01 20.20
N SER A 738 -34.63 -1.72 20.11
CA SER A 738 -34.30 -0.95 18.93
C SER A 738 -32.77 -0.75 18.87
N PRO A 739 -32.10 -1.11 17.76
CA PRO A 739 -30.69 -0.80 17.58
C PRO A 739 -30.44 0.71 17.69
N ARG A 740 -29.32 1.09 18.31
CA ARG A 740 -28.81 2.46 18.25
C ARG A 740 -27.92 2.61 17.03
N ARG A 741 -27.40 3.83 16.85
CA ARG A 741 -26.53 4.12 15.72
C ARG A 741 -25.27 3.24 15.74
N PRO A 742 -24.90 2.61 14.62
CA PRO A 742 -23.75 1.71 14.56
C PRO A 742 -22.42 2.40 14.84
N ALA A 743 -21.41 1.58 15.18
CA ALA A 743 -20.02 2.02 15.32
C ALA A 743 -19.49 2.79 14.09
N PHE A 744 -18.55 3.71 14.31
CA PHE A 744 -17.86 4.49 13.26
C PHE A 744 -18.73 5.51 12.51
N SER A 745 -19.89 5.87 13.06
CA SER A 745 -20.74 6.94 12.52
C SER A 745 -20.14 8.33 12.74
N VAL A 746 -20.16 9.20 11.71
CA VAL A 746 -19.63 10.57 11.80
C VAL A 746 -20.59 11.52 12.54
N LYS A 747 -21.89 11.20 12.61
CA LYS A 747 -22.88 12.03 13.33
C LYS A 747 -23.20 11.41 14.71
N ALA A 748 -23.21 12.23 15.76
CA ALA A 748 -23.51 11.82 17.12
C ALA A 748 -24.97 11.35 17.26
N ASP A 749 -25.20 10.42 18.19
CA ASP A 749 -26.53 9.88 18.48
C ASP A 749 -27.42 10.99 19.06
N LYS A 750 -28.55 11.30 18.41
CA LYS A 750 -29.48 12.34 18.89
C LYS A 750 -30.29 11.94 20.14
N ASN A 751 -30.07 10.73 20.66
CA ASN A 751 -30.88 10.11 21.71
C ASN A 751 -30.16 9.79 23.04
N THR A 752 -28.98 10.36 23.31
CA THR A 752 -28.51 10.42 24.71
C THR A 752 -29.24 11.54 25.44
N GLY A 753 -30.46 11.23 25.87
CA GLY A 753 -31.15 11.98 26.92
C GLY A 753 -30.27 12.00 28.17
N SER A 754 -30.01 13.21 28.65
CA SER A 754 -29.41 13.52 29.94
C SER A 754 -30.05 12.68 31.05
N THR A 755 -29.37 11.64 31.50
CA THR A 755 -29.69 11.00 32.78
C THR A 755 -28.76 11.60 33.82
N SER A 756 -29.28 12.61 34.51
CA SER A 756 -28.71 13.20 35.71
C SER A 756 -28.37 12.09 36.71
N THR A 757 -27.08 11.88 36.96
CA THR A 757 -26.64 11.16 38.15
C THR A 757 -25.94 12.15 39.06
N SER A 758 -26.64 12.47 40.15
CA SER A 758 -26.18 13.27 41.26
C SER A 758 -24.79 12.84 41.73
N LYS A 759 -23.83 13.76 41.66
CA LYS A 759 -22.71 13.78 42.61
C LYS A 759 -22.78 15.10 43.35
N GLN A 760 -23.05 14.97 44.65
CA GLN A 760 -22.96 16.05 45.63
C GLN A 760 -21.56 16.66 45.55
N GLU A 761 -21.49 17.93 45.15
CA GLU A 761 -20.35 18.77 45.47
C GLU A 761 -20.66 19.53 46.77
N ILE A 762 -19.72 19.39 47.69
CA ILE A 762 -19.70 20.02 49.01
C ILE A 762 -19.51 21.52 48.79
N TYR A 763 -20.49 22.32 49.22
CA TYR A 763 -20.40 23.78 49.22
C TYR A 763 -19.39 24.29 50.26
N SER A 764 -18.63 25.31 49.87
CA SER A 764 -17.99 26.26 50.78
C SER A 764 -18.08 27.68 50.22
N PHE A 765 -19.06 28.43 50.75
CA PHE A 765 -19.10 29.88 51.06
C PHE A 765 -18.27 30.88 50.21
N ASN A 766 -18.91 31.73 49.39
CA ASN A 766 -19.45 33.06 49.76
C ASN A 766 -19.73 33.92 48.50
N ASP A 767 -20.96 34.43 48.42
CA ASP A 767 -21.48 35.50 47.52
C ASP A 767 -20.95 36.90 47.99
N PRO A 768 -21.21 38.08 47.36
CA PRO A 768 -22.03 38.36 46.17
C PRO A 768 -21.55 39.47 45.18
N GLN A 769 -22.26 39.53 44.03
CA GLN A 769 -22.68 40.70 43.22
C GLN A 769 -21.66 41.77 42.73
N ILE A 770 -21.71 42.11 41.44
CA ILE A 770 -22.22 43.40 40.91
C ILE A 770 -22.11 43.44 39.36
N SER A 771 -23.07 44.17 38.81
CA SER A 771 -23.61 44.39 37.46
C SER A 771 -22.69 44.91 36.33
N GLU A 772 -23.17 44.63 35.11
CA GLU A 772 -22.87 45.28 33.83
C GLU A 772 -22.94 46.82 33.87
N LEU A 773 -22.13 47.47 33.02
CA LEU A 773 -22.48 48.72 32.33
C LEU A 773 -21.47 48.99 31.19
N GLU A 774 -21.91 48.81 29.95
CA GLU A 774 -21.32 49.50 28.79
C GLU A 774 -21.79 50.96 28.73
N PRO A 775 -21.00 51.84 28.11
CA PRO A 775 -21.60 52.94 27.37
C PRO A 775 -20.92 53.29 26.03
N ARG A 776 -21.79 53.29 25.01
CA ARG A 776 -21.86 54.08 23.75
C ARG A 776 -21.12 53.64 22.51
#